data_AF-A0A1Z5J647-F1
#
_entry.id   AF-A0A1Z5J647-F1
#
_cell.length_a   1.000
_cell.length_b   1.000
_cell.length_c   1.000
_cell.angle_alpha   90.00
_cell.angle_beta   90.00
_cell.angle_gamma   90.00
#
_symmetry.space_group_name_H-M   'P 1'
#
loop_
_entity.id
_entity.type
_entity.pdbx_description
1 polymer ?
#
loop_
_entity_poly.entity_id
_entity_poly.type
_entity_poly.pdbx_seq_one_letter_code
_entity_poly.pdbx_strand_id
1 'polypeptide(L)'
;MGCGSSKAATGDSQRLLDHDEGKMRMSTLSAVGKANVNQLSQEYDNHSKSKPTQPKQAQPPPKLQPPPSPAKPEEPKSKLPSTATPVNRARDRIDAIKESRKVELNGVRMRYAYLSQRGHYPDDPMKANQDAYCVEESLTPGKQDAFFGVFDGHGATGDGCAIYTKKNLYKQVSAHLEKARKHAGTQELTKEAVQTSLLRAHVETNKGLHRNPTIDDSLSGTTAVSLYMHGRRNRITISNVGDSRAVLGQESKGKNGRPALKALPLSRDQTPYRKDERARIRATGARILSLDQLEGLEPIVDASENEDFELGEELDEGGDPPRVWHPTGDYPGTAFTRSLGDAMAEELGVFAEPEMLTREITPDDKIIVLASDGVFEFLTNQSVVDICAKFQDPLEACRAVVAEAYELWLQYESRTDDITMICIFIDGVSTDLRSSARDEPSESEVGELEDTVENMVMTTEGLRPVRKNVSKEKSKEIQKLREMGKSMRGKEDAEDADFDWKKHATEKTAEEKARIADAIKASIMFRNINDEQREMIFACMESVKVKAGSWVIRQGTTGDRFYIIDEGRFEVRIVPDGEEDATGEGGHIVHVYEGSRERHAHPAFGELALMYSAPRSASIVAQTDGHLWALHRAAFRQVLMQAQDHRKELKKVLGEIPYFQYLDSDGINKLAAIMDEITFGRGENICEQGKPGDSMFVIQSGTCYSVHMSSNGETRRSNLKAGSHFGDEIFSGKGKYMNTIVSLSTTTCWQLDSNLLKQTMGPLLQGGSMTAGKKK
;
A
#
# COMPACT_ATOMS: atom_id res chain seq x y z
N MET A 1 -37.31 49.77 -3.54
CA MET A 1 -37.57 50.84 -2.54
C MET A 1 -37.64 50.12 -1.20
N GLY A 2 -36.62 50.16 -0.33
CA GLY A 2 -36.21 51.31 0.52
C GLY A 2 -37.08 51.31 1.79
N CYS A 3 -36.62 51.38 3.04
CA CYS A 3 -35.31 51.58 3.70
C CYS A 3 -35.26 50.59 4.91
N GLY A 4 -34.17 50.26 5.62
CA GLY A 4 -32.98 51.02 5.99
C GLY A 4 -33.04 51.40 7.48
N SER A 5 -32.07 50.88 8.27
CA SER A 5 -31.32 51.55 9.36
C SER A 5 -32.07 52.23 10.54
N SER A 6 -31.56 52.32 11.77
CA SER A 6 -30.40 51.79 12.51
C SER A 6 -30.43 52.39 13.93
N LYS A 7 -29.67 51.85 14.90
CA LYS A 7 -28.87 52.67 15.85
C LYS A 7 -27.93 51.82 16.70
N ALA A 8 -26.77 52.40 17.02
CA ALA A 8 -25.67 51.78 17.77
C ALA A 8 -25.09 52.77 18.80
N ALA A 9 -24.43 52.24 19.84
CA ALA A 9 -23.33 52.82 20.65
C ALA A 9 -22.94 51.74 21.71
N THR A 10 -21.72 51.25 21.96
CA THR A 10 -20.32 51.76 22.01
C THR A 10 -19.95 52.50 23.30
N GLY A 11 -18.87 52.04 23.97
CA GLY A 11 -18.24 52.61 25.17
C GLY A 11 -18.23 51.66 26.38
N ASP A 12 -17.16 51.23 27.07
CA ASP A 12 -15.69 51.11 26.89
C ASP A 12 -14.98 51.39 28.27
N SER A 13 -13.91 50.65 28.55
CA SER A 13 -12.78 50.91 29.47
C SER A 13 -12.86 50.71 31.01
N GLN A 14 -12.22 49.60 31.45
CA GLN A 14 -11.11 49.46 32.44
C GLN A 14 -11.11 50.19 33.81
N ARG A 15 -10.78 49.45 34.92
CA ARG A 15 -9.45 49.46 35.61
C ARG A 15 -9.36 48.62 36.90
N LEU A 16 -8.10 48.40 37.36
CA LEU A 16 -7.58 47.78 38.62
C LEU A 16 -7.50 46.23 38.59
N LEU A 17 -6.35 45.52 38.68
CA LEU A 17 -5.07 45.65 39.43
C LEU A 17 -5.27 45.50 40.97
N ASP A 18 -4.49 44.72 41.74
CA ASP A 18 -3.27 43.92 41.45
C ASP A 18 -2.94 42.92 42.60
N HIS A 19 -2.03 41.93 42.35
CA HIS A 19 -1.24 41.10 43.31
C HIS A 19 -1.98 40.22 44.38
N ASP A 20 -1.52 39.01 44.76
CA ASP A 20 -0.16 38.65 45.22
C ASP A 20 0.20 37.13 45.10
N GLU A 21 1.47 36.79 45.39
CA GLU A 21 2.16 35.48 45.35
C GLU A 21 1.68 34.46 46.42
N GLY A 22 2.01 33.15 46.45
CA GLY A 22 2.85 32.27 45.63
C GLY A 22 3.31 31.01 46.41
N LYS A 23 4.15 30.17 45.78
CA LYS A 23 4.90 28.99 46.32
C LYS A 23 4.13 27.70 46.67
N MET A 24 4.43 26.64 45.90
CA MET A 24 4.33 25.24 46.33
C MET A 24 5.68 24.55 46.03
N ARG A 25 6.30 23.89 47.02
CA ARG A 25 7.54 23.08 46.81
C ARG A 25 7.73 21.98 47.87
N MET A 26 8.00 20.76 47.36
CA MET A 26 9.00 19.79 47.83
C MET A 26 8.88 19.12 49.22
N SER A 27 8.45 17.85 49.20
CA SER A 27 9.13 16.64 49.75
C SER A 27 9.83 16.65 51.13
N THR A 28 9.62 15.61 51.94
CA THR A 28 10.64 14.56 52.23
C THR A 28 10.14 13.40 53.12
N LEU A 29 10.90 12.29 53.15
CA LEU A 29 10.60 11.04 53.86
C LEU A 29 10.84 11.07 55.39
N SER A 30 10.22 10.13 56.11
CA SER A 30 10.87 9.40 57.22
C SER A 30 10.29 7.99 57.37
N ALA A 31 10.97 7.10 58.11
CA ALA A 31 10.66 5.66 58.17
C ALA A 31 11.04 5.00 59.52
N VAL A 32 10.67 3.71 59.67
CA VAL A 32 11.20 2.69 60.61
C VAL A 32 10.57 2.58 62.03
N GLY A 33 9.83 1.47 62.27
CA GLY A 33 10.38 0.35 63.07
C GLY A 33 9.65 -0.21 64.32
N LYS A 34 9.51 -1.56 64.34
CA LYS A 34 9.43 -2.50 65.51
C LYS A 34 8.10 -2.51 66.33
N ALA A 35 7.66 -3.59 66.99
CA ALA A 35 8.19 -4.95 67.23
C ALA A 35 7.07 -6.03 67.49
N ASN A 36 7.47 -7.32 67.55
CA ASN A 36 6.66 -8.53 67.83
C ASN A 36 6.23 -8.70 69.31
N VAL A 37 5.38 -9.71 69.63
CA VAL A 37 5.74 -10.92 70.46
C VAL A 37 4.53 -11.86 70.80
N ASN A 38 4.72 -13.19 70.60
CA ASN A 38 4.04 -14.38 71.22
C ASN A 38 2.55 -14.73 70.92
N GLN A 39 2.07 -16.00 70.98
CA GLN A 39 2.64 -17.27 71.53
C GLN A 39 2.03 -18.61 70.96
N LEU A 40 2.87 -19.65 70.80
CA LEU A 40 2.71 -21.14 71.02
C LEU A 40 1.47 -21.95 70.51
N SER A 41 1.60 -22.93 69.58
CA SER A 41 1.92 -24.41 69.69
C SER A 41 0.70 -25.34 69.98
N GLN A 42 0.58 -26.63 69.61
CA GLN A 42 1.57 -27.73 69.43
C GLN A 42 1.05 -28.92 68.55
N GLU A 43 1.82 -30.02 68.40
CA GLU A 43 1.73 -31.11 67.39
C GLU A 43 0.85 -32.34 67.74
N TYR A 44 0.70 -33.32 66.80
CA TYR A 44 0.79 -34.79 67.05
C TYR A 44 0.93 -35.61 65.72
N ASP A 45 1.10 -36.95 65.81
CA ASP A 45 2.19 -37.71 65.16
C ASP A 45 1.85 -38.78 64.06
N ASN A 46 2.90 -39.37 63.51
CA ASN A 46 3.04 -40.43 62.49
C ASN A 46 2.46 -41.83 62.83
N HIS A 47 2.18 -42.68 61.80
CA HIS A 47 2.92 -43.95 61.56
C HIS A 47 2.48 -44.79 60.32
N SER A 48 3.22 -45.88 60.02
CA SER A 48 3.23 -46.65 58.76
C SER A 48 3.06 -48.17 58.93
N LYS A 49 2.61 -48.92 57.88
CA LYS A 49 3.29 -50.11 57.26
C LYS A 49 2.40 -51.09 56.45
N SER A 50 3.08 -51.76 55.51
CA SER A 50 2.93 -53.18 55.06
C SER A 50 2.13 -53.59 53.80
N LYS A 51 2.81 -54.41 52.99
CA LYS A 51 2.43 -55.31 51.87
C LYS A 51 2.06 -56.71 52.44
N PRO A 52 1.43 -57.70 51.72
CA PRO A 52 1.87 -58.38 50.48
C PRO A 52 0.71 -58.66 49.46
N THR A 53 0.70 -59.52 48.43
CA THR A 53 1.54 -60.70 48.07
C THR A 53 1.76 -60.92 46.53
N GLN A 54 1.29 -62.04 45.95
CA GLN A 54 1.65 -62.71 44.67
C GLN A 54 0.53 -63.76 44.31
N PRO A 55 0.46 -64.47 43.14
CA PRO A 55 1.59 -64.98 42.30
C PRO A 55 1.43 -64.97 40.75
N LYS A 56 2.47 -65.49 40.06
CA LYS A 56 2.57 -65.72 38.60
C LYS A 56 2.29 -67.19 38.22
N GLN A 57 1.85 -67.47 36.98
CA GLN A 57 2.28 -68.67 36.22
C GLN A 57 1.99 -68.66 34.70
N ALA A 58 2.94 -69.22 33.94
CA ALA A 58 2.88 -69.91 32.62
C ALA A 58 2.29 -69.28 31.31
N GLN A 59 3.10 -69.41 30.24
CA GLN A 59 2.77 -69.51 28.79
C GLN A 59 3.06 -70.97 28.34
N PRO A 60 2.61 -71.53 27.17
CA PRO A 60 2.78 -71.01 25.79
C PRO A 60 1.67 -71.45 24.77
N PRO A 61 1.93 -71.62 23.45
CA PRO A 61 2.09 -70.61 22.38
C PRO A 61 0.96 -70.72 21.31
N PRO A 62 0.89 -69.83 20.27
CA PRO A 62 1.39 -70.27 18.95
C PRO A 62 1.83 -69.20 17.91
N LYS A 63 2.79 -69.61 17.07
CA LYS A 63 2.96 -69.33 15.61
C LYS A 63 3.32 -67.91 15.10
N LEU A 64 4.04 -67.92 13.96
CA LEU A 64 4.75 -66.77 13.37
C LEU A 64 3.85 -65.81 12.56
N GLN A 65 4.33 -64.58 12.46
CA GLN A 65 3.78 -63.47 11.65
C GLN A 65 4.20 -63.55 10.17
N PRO A 66 3.47 -62.85 9.30
CA PRO A 66 4.08 -61.90 8.35
C PRO A 66 3.63 -60.44 8.65
N PRO A 67 4.32 -59.41 8.10
CA PRO A 67 4.47 -58.13 8.79
C PRO A 67 3.39 -57.07 8.44
N PRO A 68 3.00 -56.21 9.40
CA PRO A 68 2.32 -54.95 9.14
C PRO A 68 3.31 -53.79 8.92
N SER A 69 2.93 -52.84 8.06
CA SER A 69 3.67 -51.59 7.79
C SER A 69 3.75 -50.67 9.02
N PRO A 70 4.78 -49.81 9.14
CA PRO A 70 5.00 -49.01 10.35
C PRO A 70 3.90 -47.95 10.57
N ALA A 71 3.38 -47.94 11.81
CA ALA A 71 2.47 -46.92 12.30
C ALA A 71 3.20 -45.62 12.69
N LYS A 72 2.46 -44.51 12.70
CA LYS A 72 2.94 -43.17 13.10
C LYS A 72 3.33 -43.13 14.59
N PRO A 73 4.40 -42.42 14.99
CA PRO A 73 4.65 -42.09 16.39
C PRO A 73 3.61 -41.09 16.92
N GLU A 74 3.09 -41.33 18.13
CA GLU A 74 2.25 -40.37 18.87
C GLU A 74 3.08 -39.28 19.58
N GLU A 75 2.45 -38.13 19.82
CA GLU A 75 3.07 -36.94 20.38
C GLU A 75 3.28 -37.00 21.91
N PRO A 76 4.41 -36.48 22.44
CA PRO A 76 4.55 -36.21 23.86
C PRO A 76 3.83 -34.91 24.25
N LYS A 77 2.77 -35.02 25.06
CA LYS A 77 2.04 -33.87 25.63
C LYS A 77 2.92 -33.11 26.64
N SER A 78 3.20 -31.84 26.38
CA SER A 78 3.65 -30.88 27.39
C SER A 78 2.73 -29.64 27.41
N LYS A 79 2.48 -29.09 28.60
CA LYS A 79 1.67 -27.88 28.82
C LYS A 79 2.59 -26.73 29.18
N LEU A 80 2.52 -25.61 28.45
CA LEU A 80 2.76 -24.20 28.86
C LEU A 80 2.61 -23.29 27.60
N PRO A 81 2.41 -21.97 27.73
CA PRO A 81 1.61 -21.20 26.77
C PRO A 81 2.36 -20.82 25.48
N SER A 82 1.61 -20.73 24.37
CA SER A 82 2.12 -20.34 23.05
C SER A 82 2.34 -18.82 22.93
N THR A 83 3.46 -18.33 23.46
CA THR A 83 4.01 -17.01 23.08
C THR A 83 4.74 -17.14 21.74
N ALA A 84 3.99 -17.08 20.63
CA ALA A 84 4.56 -17.04 19.30
C ALA A 84 5.03 -15.62 18.95
N THR A 85 6.35 -15.40 18.89
CA THR A 85 6.97 -14.15 18.46
C THR A 85 6.78 -13.94 16.95
N PRO A 86 6.42 -12.72 16.47
CA PRO A 86 6.04 -12.52 15.07
C PRO A 86 7.25 -12.32 14.14
N VAL A 87 7.78 -13.41 13.56
CA VAL A 87 8.91 -13.35 12.58
C VAL A 87 8.59 -14.09 11.26
N ASN A 88 7.31 -14.41 11.00
CA ASN A 88 6.93 -15.24 9.83
C ASN A 88 5.75 -14.69 9.00
N ARG A 89 5.44 -13.38 9.11
CA ARG A 89 4.43 -12.72 8.26
C ARG A 89 4.99 -12.00 7.02
N ALA A 90 6.31 -11.81 6.93
CA ALA A 90 6.94 -11.06 5.84
C ALA A 90 7.08 -11.82 4.50
N ARG A 91 6.46 -13.00 4.36
CA ARG A 91 6.56 -13.85 3.14
C ARG A 91 5.32 -13.83 2.26
N ASP A 92 4.13 -13.61 2.84
CA ASP A 92 2.88 -13.65 2.10
C ASP A 92 2.44 -12.22 1.77
N ARG A 93 2.54 -11.85 0.49
CA ARG A 93 1.99 -10.57 -0.03
C ARG A 93 0.47 -10.48 0.05
N ILE A 94 -0.23 -11.58 0.34
CA ILE A 94 -1.69 -11.65 0.39
C ILE A 94 -2.08 -12.33 1.71
N ASP A 95 -2.77 -11.59 2.58
CA ASP A 95 -3.46 -12.11 3.77
C ASP A 95 -4.95 -12.26 3.45
N ALA A 96 -5.42 -13.50 3.35
CA ALA A 96 -6.80 -13.81 2.97
C ALA A 96 -7.41 -14.82 3.92
N ILE A 97 -8.74 -14.76 4.10
CA ILE A 97 -9.45 -15.84 4.76
C ILE A 97 -9.29 -17.14 3.95
N LYS A 98 -9.12 -18.29 4.62
CA LYS A 98 -8.90 -19.58 3.94
C LYS A 98 -10.10 -20.06 3.13
N GLU A 99 -11.30 -19.75 3.61
CA GLU A 99 -12.58 -20.10 3.01
C GLU A 99 -13.63 -19.06 3.45
N SER A 100 -14.64 -18.82 2.61
CA SER A 100 -15.74 -17.90 2.94
C SER A 100 -16.55 -18.43 4.13
N ARG A 101 -16.74 -17.59 5.14
CA ARG A 101 -17.53 -17.92 6.33
C ARG A 101 -19.02 -17.75 6.08
N LYS A 102 -19.84 -18.56 6.74
CA LYS A 102 -21.30 -18.44 6.75
C LYS A 102 -21.75 -18.01 8.14
N VAL A 103 -22.61 -16.99 8.22
CA VAL A 103 -23.14 -16.45 9.47
C VAL A 103 -24.64 -16.21 9.32
N GLU A 104 -25.40 -16.45 10.37
CA GLU A 104 -26.81 -16.08 10.46
C GLU A 104 -27.02 -15.18 11.69
N LEU A 105 -27.44 -13.94 11.48
CA LEU A 105 -27.71 -12.95 12.53
C LEU A 105 -29.11 -12.38 12.33
N ASN A 106 -29.97 -12.48 13.36
CA ASN A 106 -31.32 -11.91 13.39
C ASN A 106 -32.17 -12.27 12.14
N GLY A 107 -31.96 -13.47 11.59
CA GLY A 107 -32.65 -13.96 10.39
C GLY A 107 -32.08 -13.47 9.06
N VAL A 108 -30.96 -12.74 9.05
CA VAL A 108 -30.13 -12.51 7.86
C VAL A 108 -29.11 -13.62 7.75
N ARG A 109 -29.20 -14.41 6.68
CA ARG A 109 -28.18 -15.39 6.30
C ARG A 109 -27.20 -14.73 5.35
N MET A 110 -25.92 -14.77 5.69
CA MET A 110 -24.88 -14.15 4.89
C MET A 110 -23.64 -15.03 4.80
N ARG A 111 -22.85 -14.78 3.76
CA ARG A 111 -21.50 -15.30 3.59
C ARG A 111 -20.53 -14.16 3.46
N TYR A 112 -19.34 -14.27 4.04
CA TYR A 112 -18.35 -13.21 3.89
C TYR A 112 -16.92 -13.76 3.73
N ALA A 113 -16.09 -12.93 3.11
CA ALA A 113 -14.65 -13.13 3.04
C ALA A 113 -13.92 -11.79 3.18
N TYR A 114 -12.61 -11.87 3.41
CA TYR A 114 -11.71 -10.74 3.39
C TYR A 114 -10.40 -11.11 2.69
N LEU A 115 -9.77 -10.11 2.11
CA LEU A 115 -8.46 -10.19 1.47
C LEU A 115 -7.76 -8.83 1.65
N SER A 116 -6.52 -8.86 2.12
CA SER A 116 -5.60 -7.72 2.14
C SER A 116 -4.35 -8.09 1.35
N GLN A 117 -4.02 -7.32 0.32
CA GLN A 117 -2.84 -7.50 -0.50
C GLN A 117 -1.88 -6.34 -0.26
N ARG A 118 -0.64 -6.68 0.08
CA ARG A 118 0.43 -5.71 0.24
C ARG A 118 0.82 -5.09 -1.11
N GLY A 119 0.94 -3.78 -1.11
CA GLY A 119 1.37 -2.98 -2.25
C GLY A 119 2.77 -3.31 -2.74
N HIS A 120 3.06 -2.78 -3.94
CA HIS A 120 4.39 -2.80 -4.50
C HIS A 120 4.98 -1.40 -4.46
N TYR A 121 5.87 -1.17 -3.50
CA TYR A 121 6.67 0.03 -3.40
C TYR A 121 8.07 -0.30 -3.93
N PRO A 122 8.53 0.31 -5.05
CA PRO A 122 9.86 0.03 -5.61
C PRO A 122 11.00 0.50 -4.69
N ASP A 123 10.82 1.66 -4.05
CA ASP A 123 11.83 2.31 -3.21
C ASP A 123 11.92 1.71 -1.80
N ASP A 124 10.84 1.06 -1.34
CA ASP A 124 10.87 0.19 -0.15
C ASP A 124 10.15 -1.15 -0.44
N PRO A 125 10.86 -2.14 -1.01
CA PRO A 125 10.29 -3.47 -1.29
C PRO A 125 9.89 -4.25 -0.03
N MET A 126 10.29 -3.80 1.16
CA MET A 126 10.01 -4.44 2.44
C MET A 126 8.96 -3.70 3.26
N LYS A 127 8.48 -2.53 2.83
CA LYS A 127 7.42 -1.74 3.46
C LYS A 127 6.32 -2.65 4.00
N ALA A 128 5.93 -2.45 5.24
CA ALA A 128 4.83 -3.18 5.83
C ALA A 128 3.54 -2.91 5.04
N ASN A 129 2.65 -3.90 4.99
CA ASN A 129 1.27 -3.62 4.60
C ASN A 129 0.67 -2.73 5.69
N GLN A 130 0.31 -1.50 5.33
CA GLN A 130 -0.23 -0.52 6.25
C GLN A 130 -1.75 -0.69 6.42
N ASP A 131 -2.42 -1.44 5.54
CA ASP A 131 -3.82 -1.81 5.73
C ASP A 131 -4.02 -2.82 6.86
N ALA A 132 -5.18 -2.72 7.48
CA ALA A 132 -5.69 -3.66 8.46
C ALA A 132 -7.21 -3.85 8.31
N TYR A 133 -7.71 -5.02 8.72
CA TYR A 133 -9.14 -5.32 8.74
C TYR A 133 -9.53 -6.09 10.01
N CYS A 134 -10.76 -5.98 10.49
CA CYS A 134 -11.30 -6.86 11.53
C CYS A 134 -12.70 -7.37 11.19
N VAL A 135 -13.00 -8.57 11.70
CA VAL A 135 -14.37 -9.11 11.73
C VAL A 135 -14.58 -9.76 13.10
N GLU A 136 -15.61 -9.32 13.80
CA GLU A 136 -15.97 -9.78 15.15
C GLU A 136 -17.44 -10.20 15.11
N GLU A 137 -17.67 -11.50 14.97
CA GLU A 137 -18.98 -12.15 15.09
C GLU A 137 -19.38 -12.21 16.58
N SER A 138 -20.62 -11.83 16.93
CA SER A 138 -21.07 -11.67 18.32
C SER A 138 -20.25 -10.62 19.10
N LEU A 139 -20.13 -9.41 18.52
CA LEU A 139 -19.39 -8.28 19.11
C LEU A 139 -19.73 -8.02 20.58
N THR A 140 -21.00 -8.16 20.94
CA THR A 140 -21.46 -7.99 22.32
C THR A 140 -21.94 -9.33 22.91
N PRO A 141 -21.49 -9.71 24.13
CA PRO A 141 -21.76 -11.04 24.66
C PRO A 141 -23.25 -11.41 24.71
N GLY A 142 -23.60 -12.54 24.11
CA GLY A 142 -24.97 -13.05 24.10
C GLY A 142 -25.94 -12.30 23.18
N LYS A 143 -25.43 -11.55 22.19
CA LYS A 143 -26.23 -10.92 21.13
C LYS A 143 -25.86 -11.49 19.76
N GLN A 144 -26.82 -11.45 18.84
CA GLN A 144 -26.57 -11.65 17.42
C GLN A 144 -26.28 -10.27 16.82
N ASP A 145 -25.03 -9.83 16.95
CA ASP A 145 -24.50 -8.65 16.28
C ASP A 145 -23.11 -8.94 15.71
N ALA A 146 -22.65 -8.12 14.76
CA ALA A 146 -21.31 -8.26 14.18
C ALA A 146 -20.71 -6.92 13.82
N PHE A 147 -19.38 -6.86 13.87
CA PHE A 147 -18.60 -5.71 13.46
C PHE A 147 -17.63 -6.11 12.36
N PHE A 148 -17.60 -5.35 11.28
CA PHE A 148 -16.65 -5.46 10.18
C PHE A 148 -15.95 -4.11 10.04
N GLY A 149 -14.63 -4.09 9.88
CA GLY A 149 -13.88 -2.85 9.71
C GLY A 149 -12.71 -3.02 8.76
N VAL A 150 -12.48 -2.01 7.93
CA VAL A 150 -11.28 -1.83 7.11
C VAL A 150 -10.63 -0.50 7.53
N PHE A 151 -9.30 -0.54 7.66
CA PHE A 151 -8.47 0.56 8.11
C PHE A 151 -7.28 0.62 7.14
N ASP A 152 -7.22 1.62 6.28
CA ASP A 152 -6.03 1.85 5.45
C ASP A 152 -5.08 2.78 6.24
N GLY A 153 -3.78 2.50 6.23
CA GLY A 153 -2.80 3.14 7.11
C GLY A 153 -1.77 3.94 6.33
N HIS A 154 -1.41 5.12 6.82
CA HIS A 154 -0.52 6.03 6.10
C HIS A 154 0.53 6.67 7.01
N GLY A 155 1.54 7.28 6.39
CA GLY A 155 2.69 7.87 7.09
C GLY A 155 3.71 6.82 7.54
N ALA A 156 4.71 7.25 8.32
CA ALA A 156 5.87 6.42 8.67
C ALA A 156 5.52 5.22 9.57
N THR A 157 4.47 5.33 10.41
CA THR A 157 3.99 4.23 11.28
C THR A 157 2.53 3.88 11.06
N GLY A 158 2.01 4.10 9.83
CA GLY A 158 0.61 3.85 9.46
C GLY A 158 0.14 2.41 9.68
N ASP A 159 1.04 1.43 9.52
CA ASP A 159 0.77 0.03 9.87
C ASP A 159 0.52 -0.13 11.38
N GLY A 160 1.27 0.58 12.21
CA GLY A 160 1.05 0.71 13.63
C GLY A 160 -0.34 1.28 13.94
N CYS A 161 -0.71 2.39 13.30
CA CYS A 161 -1.99 3.06 13.46
C CYS A 161 -3.17 2.14 13.08
N ALA A 162 -3.15 1.55 11.89
CA ALA A 162 -4.18 0.62 11.41
C ALA A 162 -4.28 -0.63 12.30
N ILE A 163 -3.14 -1.23 12.71
CA ILE A 163 -3.10 -2.37 13.63
C ILE A 163 -3.63 -2.00 15.02
N TYR A 164 -3.40 -0.77 15.51
CA TYR A 164 -3.94 -0.28 16.77
C TYR A 164 -5.46 -0.13 16.68
N THR A 165 -5.96 0.54 15.64
CA THR A 165 -7.40 0.75 15.42
C THR A 165 -8.12 -0.59 15.27
N LYS A 166 -7.58 -1.52 14.45
CA LYS A 166 -8.03 -2.93 14.36
C LYS A 166 -8.15 -3.62 15.71
N LYS A 167 -7.23 -3.39 16.64
CA LYS A 167 -7.21 -4.04 17.96
C LYS A 167 -8.12 -3.40 18.99
N ASN A 168 -8.54 -2.15 18.81
CA ASN A 168 -9.17 -1.35 19.87
C ASN A 168 -10.55 -0.80 19.51
N LEU A 169 -10.82 -0.41 18.26
CA LEU A 169 -12.06 0.26 17.88
C LEU A 169 -13.29 -0.56 18.25
N TYR A 170 -13.37 -1.80 17.78
CA TYR A 170 -14.50 -2.69 18.07
C TYR A 170 -14.71 -2.93 19.58
N LYS A 171 -13.64 -2.93 20.39
CA LYS A 171 -13.74 -3.06 21.85
C LYS A 171 -14.34 -1.82 22.48
N GLN A 172 -13.95 -0.63 22.01
CA GLN A 172 -14.57 0.62 22.44
C GLN A 172 -16.05 0.66 22.01
N VAL A 173 -16.38 0.23 20.79
CA VAL A 173 -17.78 0.10 20.32
C VAL A 173 -18.57 -0.82 21.24
N SER A 174 -18.09 -2.03 21.50
CA SER A 174 -18.72 -3.01 22.41
C SER A 174 -18.93 -2.41 23.82
N ALA A 175 -17.89 -1.80 24.40
CA ALA A 175 -17.96 -1.18 25.72
C ALA A 175 -18.92 0.04 25.80
N HIS A 176 -19.03 0.84 24.74
CA HIS A 176 -19.96 1.96 24.68
C HIS A 176 -21.41 1.50 24.47
N LEU A 177 -21.65 0.47 23.63
CA LEU A 177 -22.96 -0.15 23.46
C LEU A 177 -23.45 -0.83 24.75
N GLU A 178 -22.58 -1.52 25.50
CA GLU A 178 -22.93 -2.05 26.82
C GLU A 178 -23.32 -0.95 27.81
N LYS A 179 -22.58 0.17 27.83
CA LYS A 179 -22.93 1.33 28.65
C LYS A 179 -24.28 1.92 28.25
N ALA A 180 -24.57 2.07 26.95
CA ALA A 180 -25.86 2.55 26.46
C ALA A 180 -27.01 1.62 26.88
N ARG A 181 -26.85 0.30 26.72
CA ARG A 181 -27.87 -0.70 27.09
C ARG A 181 -28.16 -0.73 28.59
N LYS A 182 -27.16 -0.47 29.46
CA LYS A 182 -27.39 -0.32 30.90
C LYS A 182 -28.33 0.84 31.26
N HIS A 183 -28.46 1.86 30.40
CA HIS A 183 -29.42 2.95 30.55
C HIS A 183 -30.78 2.63 29.90
N ALA A 184 -30.80 1.95 28.75
CA ALA A 184 -32.03 1.56 28.05
C ALA A 184 -32.77 0.34 28.67
N GLY A 185 -32.09 -0.45 29.51
CA GLY A 185 -32.68 -1.61 30.19
C GLY A 185 -32.99 -2.76 29.22
N THR A 186 -34.26 -3.12 29.07
CA THR A 186 -34.74 -4.18 28.18
C THR A 186 -35.11 -3.69 26.78
N GLN A 187 -35.16 -2.37 26.58
CA GLN A 187 -35.46 -1.77 25.28
C GLN A 187 -34.29 -1.94 24.29
N GLU A 188 -34.63 -1.90 23.00
CA GLU A 188 -33.63 -1.86 21.93
C GLU A 188 -32.96 -0.47 21.91
N LEU A 189 -31.70 -0.38 21.46
CA LEU A 189 -31.04 0.91 21.34
C LEU A 189 -31.60 1.69 20.15
N THR A 190 -31.85 2.98 20.33
CA THR A 190 -32.23 3.88 19.23
C THR A 190 -31.05 4.10 18.27
N LYS A 191 -31.34 4.62 17.07
CA LYS A 191 -30.34 5.02 16.06
C LYS A 191 -29.29 5.96 16.67
N GLU A 192 -29.73 6.95 17.42
CA GLU A 192 -28.89 7.98 18.07
C GLU A 192 -28.02 7.37 19.16
N ALA A 193 -28.55 6.42 19.94
CA ALA A 193 -27.79 5.75 20.99
C ALA A 193 -26.66 4.86 20.42
N VAL A 194 -26.90 4.20 19.29
CA VAL A 194 -25.89 3.43 18.56
C VAL A 194 -24.86 4.36 17.92
N GLN A 195 -25.30 5.39 17.19
CA GLN A 195 -24.41 6.38 16.55
C GLN A 195 -23.55 7.12 17.58
N THR A 196 -24.12 7.56 18.70
CA THR A 196 -23.37 8.16 19.82
C THR A 196 -22.34 7.20 20.42
N SER A 197 -22.64 5.88 20.44
CA SER A 197 -21.70 4.87 20.93
C SER A 197 -20.54 4.65 19.96
N LEU A 198 -20.81 4.65 18.64
CA LEU A 198 -19.80 4.56 17.59
C LEU A 198 -18.90 5.81 17.56
N LEU A 199 -19.49 7.01 17.59
CA LEU A 199 -18.75 8.30 17.68
C LEU A 199 -17.78 8.31 18.86
N ARG A 200 -18.28 8.00 20.07
CA ARG A 200 -17.45 7.92 21.29
C ARG A 200 -16.35 6.86 21.17
N ALA A 201 -16.62 5.74 20.50
CA ALA A 201 -15.63 4.70 20.30
C ALA A 201 -14.49 5.11 19.36
N HIS A 202 -14.78 5.86 18.28
CA HIS A 202 -13.73 6.40 17.41
C HIS A 202 -12.89 7.44 18.16
N VAL A 203 -13.54 8.40 18.84
CA VAL A 203 -12.85 9.45 19.62
C VAL A 203 -11.98 8.87 20.74
N GLU A 204 -12.41 7.84 21.47
CA GLU A 204 -11.57 7.22 22.52
C GLU A 204 -10.51 6.28 21.93
N THR A 205 -10.73 5.69 20.75
CA THR A 205 -9.67 4.95 20.03
C THR A 205 -8.57 5.91 19.58
N ASN A 206 -8.94 7.06 19.02
CA ASN A 206 -8.01 8.12 18.62
C ASN A 206 -7.20 8.66 19.81
N LYS A 207 -7.87 9.02 20.91
CA LYS A 207 -7.19 9.38 22.17
C LYS A 207 -6.33 8.27 22.77
N GLY A 208 -6.60 7.01 22.43
CA GLY A 208 -5.78 5.87 22.80
C GLY A 208 -4.53 5.73 21.93
N LEU A 209 -4.61 6.12 20.65
CA LEU A 209 -3.52 6.13 19.68
C LEU A 209 -2.51 7.24 20.03
N HIS A 210 -2.97 8.48 20.23
CA HIS A 210 -2.17 9.64 20.70
C HIS A 210 -1.43 9.41 22.03
N ARG A 211 -1.85 8.42 22.83
CA ARG A 211 -1.24 8.06 24.12
C ARG A 211 -0.32 6.83 24.02
N ASN A 212 -0.15 6.26 22.85
CA ASN A 212 0.62 5.04 22.65
C ASN A 212 2.12 5.36 22.54
N PRO A 213 2.96 4.93 23.50
CA PRO A 213 4.38 5.28 23.50
C PRO A 213 5.23 4.53 22.45
N THR A 214 4.63 3.71 21.59
CA THR A 214 5.34 2.90 20.57
C THR A 214 4.89 3.18 19.14
N ILE A 215 3.99 4.14 18.91
CA ILE A 215 3.51 4.54 17.57
C ILE A 215 3.67 6.05 17.51
N ASP A 216 4.22 6.56 16.40
CA ASP A 216 4.35 8.01 16.17
C ASP A 216 3.26 8.45 15.19
N ASP A 217 2.11 8.82 15.75
CA ASP A 217 0.95 9.29 15.02
C ASP A 217 0.99 10.81 14.76
N SER A 218 2.14 11.49 14.92
CA SER A 218 2.27 12.92 14.62
C SER A 218 1.92 13.25 13.16
N LEU A 219 2.45 12.44 12.24
CA LEU A 219 2.27 12.49 10.78
C LEU A 219 1.97 11.09 10.21
N SER A 220 1.40 10.20 11.05
CA SER A 220 0.95 8.88 10.65
C SER A 220 -0.45 8.65 11.21
N GLY A 221 -1.27 7.91 10.48
CA GLY A 221 -2.65 7.68 10.86
C GLY A 221 -3.25 6.50 10.13
N THR A 222 -4.58 6.44 10.18
CA THR A 222 -5.35 5.46 9.44
C THR A 222 -6.76 5.97 9.15
N THR A 223 -7.25 5.70 7.94
CA THR A 223 -8.69 5.80 7.64
C THR A 223 -9.44 4.67 8.35
N ALA A 224 -10.76 4.78 8.49
CA ALA A 224 -11.59 3.75 9.08
C ALA A 224 -13.00 3.75 8.49
N VAL A 225 -13.33 2.69 7.75
CA VAL A 225 -14.70 2.37 7.37
C VAL A 225 -15.16 1.13 8.12
N SER A 226 -16.30 1.21 8.81
CA SER A 226 -16.85 0.08 9.56
C SER A 226 -18.34 -0.13 9.35
N LEU A 227 -18.78 -1.38 9.49
CA LEU A 227 -20.18 -1.81 9.48
C LEU A 227 -20.47 -2.52 10.79
N TYR A 228 -21.38 -1.95 11.58
CA TYR A 228 -21.99 -2.62 12.73
C TYR A 228 -23.37 -3.14 12.33
N MET A 229 -23.56 -4.47 12.35
CA MET A 229 -24.84 -5.12 12.09
C MET A 229 -25.52 -5.46 13.43
N HIS A 230 -26.73 -4.97 13.65
CA HIS A 230 -27.39 -4.98 14.96
C HIS A 230 -28.92 -4.92 14.87
N GLY A 231 -29.55 -5.04 16.04
CA GLY A 231 -30.98 -4.84 16.21
C GLY A 231 -31.86 -5.98 15.68
N ARG A 232 -33.11 -6.03 16.15
CA ARG A 232 -34.10 -7.05 15.76
C ARG A 232 -34.62 -6.84 14.33
N ARG A 233 -34.51 -5.61 13.80
CA ARG A 233 -34.91 -5.24 12.44
C ARG A 233 -33.77 -5.31 11.42
N ASN A 234 -32.66 -5.97 11.73
CA ASN A 234 -31.53 -6.13 10.80
C ASN A 234 -30.94 -4.79 10.35
N ARG A 235 -30.69 -3.90 11.32
CA ARG A 235 -30.08 -2.59 11.09
C ARG A 235 -28.58 -2.75 10.84
N ILE A 236 -28.08 -2.06 9.84
CA ILE A 236 -26.65 -1.78 9.67
C ILE A 236 -26.41 -0.30 9.98
N THR A 237 -25.36 -0.03 10.74
CA THR A 237 -24.81 1.31 10.89
C THR A 237 -23.40 1.32 10.32
N ILE A 238 -23.19 2.10 9.26
CA ILE A 238 -21.87 2.40 8.73
C ILE A 238 -21.28 3.58 9.50
N SER A 239 -19.98 3.55 9.75
CA SER A 239 -19.21 4.68 10.24
C SER A 239 -17.98 4.89 9.35
N ASN A 240 -17.79 6.11 8.84
CA ASN A 240 -16.68 6.44 7.94
C ASN A 240 -15.82 7.60 8.44
N VAL A 241 -14.51 7.38 8.45
CA VAL A 241 -13.43 8.34 8.72
C VAL A 241 -12.41 8.20 7.59
N GLY A 242 -12.27 9.21 6.73
CA GLY A 242 -11.37 9.21 5.57
C GLY A 242 -12.05 8.75 4.26
N ASP A 243 -11.28 8.19 3.34
CA ASP A 243 -11.67 7.84 1.97
C ASP A 243 -11.63 6.35 1.61
N SER A 244 -11.38 5.48 2.60
CA SER A 244 -11.95 4.12 2.61
C SER A 244 -13.48 4.18 2.41
N ARG A 245 -14.07 3.20 1.71
CA ARG A 245 -15.47 3.28 1.26
C ARG A 245 -16.29 2.01 1.49
N ALA A 246 -17.57 2.20 1.84
CA ALA A 246 -18.58 1.15 1.94
C ALA A 246 -19.61 1.26 0.80
N VAL A 247 -19.94 0.13 0.17
CA VAL A 247 -20.83 0.06 -1.01
C VAL A 247 -21.81 -1.10 -0.88
N LEU A 248 -23.06 -0.88 -1.30
CA LEU A 248 -24.14 -1.87 -1.36
C LEU A 248 -24.50 -2.19 -2.81
N GLY A 249 -24.48 -3.46 -3.19
CA GLY A 249 -25.14 -3.99 -4.39
C GLY A 249 -26.57 -4.42 -4.07
N GLN A 250 -27.56 -3.63 -4.52
CA GLN A 250 -28.98 -3.90 -4.34
C GLN A 250 -29.61 -4.36 -5.67
N GLU A 251 -30.47 -5.38 -5.62
CA GLU A 251 -31.20 -5.90 -6.76
C GLU A 251 -32.17 -4.85 -7.34
N SER A 252 -32.11 -4.66 -8.65
CA SER A 252 -32.91 -3.70 -9.38
C SER A 252 -33.51 -4.33 -10.64
N LYS A 253 -34.67 -3.80 -11.08
CA LYS A 253 -35.35 -4.24 -12.29
C LYS A 253 -34.56 -3.73 -13.51
N GLY A 254 -33.65 -4.56 -14.01
CA GLY A 254 -32.81 -4.23 -15.15
C GLY A 254 -33.60 -3.95 -16.42
N LYS A 255 -33.04 -3.10 -17.29
CA LYS A 255 -33.51 -2.97 -18.68
C LYS A 255 -33.49 -4.37 -19.32
N ASN A 256 -34.61 -4.82 -19.87
CA ASN A 256 -34.87 -6.17 -20.40
C ASN A 256 -35.28 -7.26 -19.37
N GLY A 257 -35.62 -6.90 -18.12
CA GLY A 257 -36.27 -7.83 -17.17
C GLY A 257 -35.35 -8.91 -16.58
N ARG A 258 -34.04 -8.84 -16.81
CA ARG A 258 -33.04 -9.60 -16.04
C ARG A 258 -32.74 -8.85 -14.74
N PRO A 259 -32.56 -9.54 -13.60
CA PRO A 259 -32.09 -8.90 -12.38
C PRO A 259 -30.68 -8.36 -12.60
N ALA A 260 -30.44 -7.13 -12.13
CA ALA A 260 -29.13 -6.48 -12.16
C ALA A 260 -28.89 -5.80 -10.82
N LEU A 261 -27.66 -5.83 -10.30
CA LEU A 261 -27.34 -5.13 -9.07
C LEU A 261 -26.99 -3.67 -9.37
N LYS A 262 -27.69 -2.74 -8.73
CA LYS A 262 -27.31 -1.32 -8.70
C LYS A 262 -26.40 -1.10 -7.50
N ALA A 263 -25.23 -0.49 -7.72
CA ALA A 263 -24.40 -0.03 -6.63
C ALA A 263 -24.98 1.25 -5.99
N LEU A 264 -25.02 1.26 -4.67
CA LEU A 264 -25.42 2.38 -3.83
C LEU A 264 -24.26 2.67 -2.86
N PRO A 265 -23.78 3.92 -2.74
CA PRO A 265 -22.80 4.27 -1.71
C PRO A 265 -23.45 4.13 -0.33
N LEU A 266 -22.70 3.55 0.63
CA LEU A 266 -23.08 3.55 2.04
C LEU A 266 -22.20 4.48 2.89
N SER A 267 -21.11 5.00 2.32
CA SER A 267 -20.31 6.10 2.86
C SER A 267 -20.00 7.11 1.75
N ARG A 268 -19.56 8.31 2.16
CA ARG A 268 -19.00 9.34 1.30
C ARG A 268 -17.56 9.58 1.72
N ASP A 269 -16.67 9.66 0.75
CA ASP A 269 -15.24 9.86 0.98
C ASP A 269 -15.02 11.26 1.59
N GLN A 270 -14.15 11.35 2.59
CA GLN A 270 -13.84 12.62 3.26
C GLN A 270 -12.50 13.13 2.74
N THR A 271 -12.55 13.82 1.60
CA THR A 271 -11.39 14.35 0.87
C THR A 271 -11.60 15.82 0.51
N PRO A 272 -10.54 16.58 0.15
CA PRO A 272 -10.67 17.97 -0.28
C PRO A 272 -11.49 18.19 -1.57
N TYR A 273 -11.87 17.13 -2.30
CA TYR A 273 -12.87 17.22 -3.37
C TYR A 273 -14.26 17.64 -2.83
N ARG A 274 -14.65 17.17 -1.63
CA ARG A 274 -15.95 17.47 -1.02
C ARG A 274 -16.05 18.93 -0.60
N LYS A 275 -17.07 19.66 -1.10
CA LYS A 275 -17.19 21.12 -0.90
C LYS A 275 -17.23 21.53 0.58
N ASP A 276 -17.94 20.77 1.42
CA ASP A 276 -18.06 21.00 2.87
C ASP A 276 -16.76 20.71 3.62
N GLU A 277 -16.09 19.59 3.35
CA GLU A 277 -14.81 19.25 3.96
C GLU A 277 -13.72 20.25 3.54
N ARG A 278 -13.70 20.68 2.27
CA ARG A 278 -12.81 21.73 1.77
C ARG A 278 -13.02 23.07 2.48
N ALA A 279 -14.27 23.50 2.65
CA ALA A 279 -14.57 24.73 3.39
C ALA A 279 -14.14 24.63 4.86
N ARG A 280 -14.38 23.47 5.50
CA ARG A 280 -14.01 23.17 6.88
C ARG A 280 -12.50 23.22 7.11
N ILE A 281 -11.70 22.66 6.19
CA ILE A 281 -10.23 22.72 6.24
C ILE A 281 -9.72 24.14 5.95
N ARG A 282 -10.23 24.84 4.93
CA ARG A 282 -9.82 26.24 4.65
C ARG A 282 -10.08 27.19 5.82
N ALA A 283 -11.11 26.93 6.63
CA ALA A 283 -11.43 27.76 7.80
C ALA A 283 -10.35 27.70 8.93
N THR A 284 -9.43 26.73 8.92
CA THR A 284 -8.28 26.69 9.84
C THR A 284 -7.08 27.50 9.33
N GLY A 285 -7.15 27.99 8.09
CA GLY A 285 -6.02 28.61 7.38
C GLY A 285 -5.14 27.61 6.62
N ALA A 286 -5.45 26.31 6.69
CA ALA A 286 -4.73 25.28 5.93
C ALA A 286 -4.82 25.50 4.41
N ARG A 287 -3.72 25.23 3.71
CA ARG A 287 -3.66 25.25 2.24
C ARG A 287 -4.19 23.93 1.70
N ILE A 288 -4.82 23.98 0.54
CA ILE A 288 -5.29 22.79 -0.19
C ILE A 288 -4.73 22.89 -1.61
N LEU A 289 -3.78 22.02 -1.94
CA LEU A 289 -2.98 22.06 -3.17
C LEU A 289 -2.67 20.63 -3.64
N SER A 290 -2.61 20.39 -4.96
CA SER A 290 -1.98 19.18 -5.51
C SER A 290 -0.46 19.22 -5.29
N LEU A 291 0.24 18.09 -5.52
CA LEU A 291 1.71 18.10 -5.49
C LEU A 291 2.28 18.95 -6.63
N ASP A 292 1.69 18.90 -7.84
CA ASP A 292 2.12 19.73 -8.97
C ASP A 292 1.99 21.25 -8.68
N GLN A 293 0.94 21.66 -7.97
CA GLN A 293 0.79 23.05 -7.51
C GLN A 293 1.79 23.43 -6.41
N LEU A 294 2.20 22.47 -5.57
CA LEU A 294 3.19 22.70 -4.51
C LEU A 294 4.61 22.80 -5.08
N GLU A 295 4.94 21.97 -6.07
CA GLU A 295 6.22 21.99 -6.79
C GLU A 295 6.31 23.14 -7.83
N GLY A 296 5.21 23.85 -8.08
CA GLY A 296 5.12 24.96 -9.03
C GLY A 296 5.11 24.51 -10.50
N LEU A 297 4.78 23.24 -10.75
CA LEU A 297 4.52 22.70 -12.09
C LEU A 297 3.15 23.18 -12.61
N GLU A 298 2.18 23.34 -11.70
CA GLU A 298 0.90 23.99 -11.96
C GLU A 298 0.79 25.35 -11.25
N PRO A 299 0.04 26.32 -11.81
CA PRO A 299 -0.21 27.59 -11.14
C PRO A 299 -1.10 27.39 -9.91
N ILE A 300 -0.69 27.95 -8.77
CA ILE A 300 -1.55 28.08 -7.59
C ILE A 300 -2.65 29.09 -7.92
N VAL A 301 -3.84 28.59 -8.25
CA VAL A 301 -5.03 29.42 -8.45
C VAL A 301 -5.61 29.77 -7.08
N ASP A 302 -5.43 31.03 -6.67
CA ASP A 302 -5.89 31.53 -5.38
C ASP A 302 -7.43 31.57 -5.34
N ALA A 303 -8.02 30.50 -4.80
CA ALA A 303 -9.46 30.23 -4.83
C ALA A 303 -10.28 31.09 -3.85
N SER A 304 -9.84 32.33 -3.62
CA SER A 304 -10.53 33.36 -2.86
C SER A 304 -11.47 34.21 -3.73
N GLU A 305 -11.31 34.22 -5.06
CA GLU A 305 -12.21 34.91 -6.01
C GLU A 305 -13.16 33.98 -6.78
N ASN A 306 -12.92 32.67 -6.79
CA ASN A 306 -13.83 31.68 -7.40
C ASN A 306 -14.47 30.81 -6.29
N GLU A 307 -15.74 31.08 -5.97
CA GLU A 307 -16.59 30.16 -5.20
C GLU A 307 -16.75 28.81 -5.95
N ASP A 308 -16.63 28.84 -7.28
CA ASP A 308 -16.70 27.72 -8.20
C ASP A 308 -15.31 27.15 -8.56
N PHE A 309 -14.57 26.70 -7.55
CA PHE A 309 -13.63 25.59 -7.77
C PHE A 309 -14.45 24.30 -7.89
N GLU A 310 -15.00 24.04 -9.08
CA GLU A 310 -15.83 22.87 -9.42
C GLU A 310 -15.01 21.58 -9.48
N LEU A 311 -14.53 21.14 -8.31
CA LEU A 311 -13.97 19.81 -8.04
C LEU A 311 -15.05 18.70 -8.11
N GLY A 312 -15.93 18.78 -9.11
CA GLY A 312 -17.15 17.97 -9.18
C GLY A 312 -17.92 18.15 -10.48
N GLU A 313 -17.34 17.71 -11.58
CA GLU A 313 -18.03 16.88 -12.59
C GLU A 313 -17.05 16.26 -13.60
N GLU A 314 -15.90 16.90 -13.84
CA GLU A 314 -14.83 16.32 -14.64
C GLU A 314 -14.07 15.23 -13.85
N LEU A 315 -13.78 14.13 -14.54
CA LEU A 315 -12.89 13.09 -14.06
C LEU A 315 -11.49 13.69 -13.93
N ASP A 316 -10.74 13.33 -12.89
CA ASP A 316 -9.35 13.76 -12.78
C ASP A 316 -8.53 13.08 -13.89
N GLU A 317 -8.29 13.81 -14.98
CA GLU A 317 -7.63 13.29 -16.18
C GLU A 317 -6.10 13.42 -16.14
N GLY A 318 -5.48 13.89 -15.04
CA GLY A 318 -4.02 13.97 -15.00
C GLY A 318 -3.29 14.38 -13.72
N GLY A 319 -3.95 14.67 -12.58
CA GLY A 319 -3.31 15.25 -11.40
C GLY A 319 -3.05 14.31 -10.21
N ASP A 320 -2.08 14.68 -9.37
CA ASP A 320 -2.01 14.23 -7.98
C ASP A 320 -3.19 14.86 -7.19
N PRO A 321 -3.97 14.10 -6.38
CA PRO A 321 -5.15 14.66 -5.71
C PRO A 321 -4.82 15.87 -4.82
N PRO A 322 -5.78 16.81 -4.63
CA PRO A 322 -5.60 17.93 -3.72
C PRO A 322 -5.39 17.43 -2.29
N ARG A 323 -4.31 17.90 -1.66
CA ARG A 323 -3.85 17.50 -0.33
C ARG A 323 -3.97 18.64 0.67
N VAL A 324 -4.10 18.30 1.97
CA VAL A 324 -4.13 19.26 3.08
C VAL A 324 -2.70 19.58 3.54
N TRP A 325 -2.37 20.87 3.58
CA TRP A 325 -1.06 21.38 3.97
C TRP A 325 -1.16 22.49 5.01
N HIS A 326 -0.15 22.60 5.87
CA HIS A 326 -0.03 23.63 6.89
C HIS A 326 0.07 25.02 6.24
N PRO A 327 -0.48 26.09 6.88
CA PRO A 327 -0.48 27.44 6.32
C PRO A 327 0.90 27.92 5.83
N THR A 328 1.97 27.53 6.53
CA THR A 328 3.35 27.97 6.28
C THR A 328 4.35 26.84 6.01
N GLY A 329 3.90 25.61 5.75
CA GLY A 329 4.80 24.47 5.63
C GLY A 329 4.20 23.27 4.90
N ASP A 330 5.07 22.40 4.41
CA ASP A 330 4.74 21.33 3.47
C ASP A 330 4.55 20.00 4.21
N TYR A 331 3.63 20.03 5.18
CA TYR A 331 3.14 18.91 5.97
C TYR A 331 1.66 19.14 6.30
N PRO A 332 0.83 18.11 6.56
CA PRO A 332 1.13 16.67 6.47
C PRO A 332 1.03 16.10 5.04
N GLY A 333 0.33 16.77 4.11
CA GLY A 333 0.17 16.29 2.73
C GLY A 333 -0.90 15.22 2.53
N THR A 334 -1.91 15.15 3.40
CA THR A 334 -2.96 14.13 3.38
C THR A 334 -3.98 14.37 2.26
N ALA A 335 -4.35 13.32 1.52
CA ALA A 335 -5.40 13.38 0.49
C ALA A 335 -6.83 13.30 1.05
N PHE A 336 -6.96 12.96 2.35
CA PHE A 336 -8.19 12.93 3.13
C PHE A 336 -8.24 14.08 4.15
N THR A 337 -9.45 14.34 4.66
CA THR A 337 -9.77 15.40 5.63
C THR A 337 -10.19 14.86 7.00
N ARG A 338 -10.16 13.53 7.19
CA ARG A 338 -10.46 12.82 8.44
C ARG A 338 -9.64 11.54 8.55
N SER A 339 -9.16 11.21 9.75
CA SER A 339 -8.37 10.02 10.07
C SER A 339 -8.38 9.76 11.58
N LEU A 340 -7.85 8.60 12.01
CA LEU A 340 -7.38 8.38 13.38
C LEU A 340 -5.85 8.46 13.40
N GLY A 341 -5.28 9.13 14.39
CA GLY A 341 -3.87 9.54 14.42
C GLY A 341 -3.72 10.95 13.87
N ASP A 342 -2.65 11.19 13.11
CA ASP A 342 -2.29 12.47 12.50
C ASP A 342 -2.40 13.67 13.44
N ALA A 343 -1.76 13.60 14.62
CA ALA A 343 -1.89 14.59 15.69
C ALA A 343 -1.57 16.03 15.22
N MET A 344 -0.65 16.21 14.26
CA MET A 344 -0.37 17.53 13.67
C MET A 344 -1.43 17.97 12.64
N ALA A 345 -2.11 17.04 11.98
CA ALA A 345 -3.19 17.35 11.06
C ALA A 345 -4.49 17.73 11.80
N GLU A 346 -4.65 17.32 13.07
CA GLU A 346 -5.79 17.75 13.90
C GLU A 346 -5.86 19.28 14.06
N GLU A 347 -4.71 19.96 14.15
CA GLU A 347 -4.63 21.42 14.18
C GLU A 347 -5.10 22.07 12.87
N LEU A 348 -4.99 21.37 11.74
CA LEU A 348 -5.47 21.79 10.42
C LEU A 348 -6.95 21.44 10.19
N GLY A 349 -7.58 20.77 11.15
CA GLY A 349 -8.97 20.34 11.10
C GLY A 349 -9.18 18.88 10.68
N VAL A 350 -8.15 18.03 10.57
CA VAL A 350 -8.38 16.59 10.43
C VAL A 350 -8.97 16.04 11.75
N PHE A 351 -9.90 15.08 11.71
CA PHE A 351 -10.40 14.48 12.96
C PHE A 351 -10.97 13.07 12.78
N ALA A 352 -11.07 12.35 13.91
CA ALA A 352 -11.56 10.98 14.01
C ALA A 352 -13.09 10.80 14.16
N GLU A 353 -13.89 11.88 14.14
CA GLU A 353 -15.35 11.77 14.25
C GLU A 353 -15.99 11.22 12.95
N PRO A 354 -16.65 10.05 13.00
CA PRO A 354 -17.20 9.41 11.82
C PRO A 354 -18.49 10.07 11.31
N GLU A 355 -18.62 10.13 10.00
CA GLU A 355 -19.93 10.28 9.35
C GLU A 355 -20.63 8.91 9.37
N MET A 356 -21.95 8.88 9.65
CA MET A 356 -22.66 7.62 9.89
C MET A 356 -23.98 7.51 9.14
N LEU A 357 -24.18 6.38 8.47
CA LEU A 357 -25.43 6.00 7.83
C LEU A 357 -26.04 4.80 8.57
N THR A 358 -27.30 4.90 8.99
CA THR A 358 -28.05 3.76 9.56
C THR A 358 -29.22 3.42 8.65
N ARG A 359 -29.36 2.15 8.26
CA ARG A 359 -30.50 1.63 7.49
C ARG A 359 -30.80 0.17 7.85
N GLU A 360 -31.96 -0.33 7.45
CA GLU A 360 -32.29 -1.75 7.53
C GLU A 360 -31.84 -2.50 6.28
N ILE A 361 -31.48 -3.78 6.45
CA ILE A 361 -31.21 -4.69 5.33
C ILE A 361 -32.57 -5.16 4.77
N THR A 362 -32.73 -5.05 3.45
CA THR A 362 -33.91 -5.52 2.72
C THR A 362 -33.63 -6.84 1.99
N PRO A 363 -34.65 -7.63 1.60
CA PRO A 363 -34.46 -8.81 0.76
C PRO A 363 -33.82 -8.52 -0.61
N ASP A 364 -33.82 -7.27 -1.06
CA ASP A 364 -33.21 -6.83 -2.32
C ASP A 364 -31.70 -6.55 -2.17
N ASP A 365 -31.22 -6.32 -0.94
CA ASP A 365 -29.79 -6.11 -0.67
C ASP A 365 -29.03 -7.44 -0.82
N LYS A 366 -28.04 -7.51 -1.73
CA LYS A 366 -27.34 -8.78 -2.06
C LYS A 366 -25.86 -8.80 -1.72
N ILE A 367 -25.17 -7.67 -1.86
CA ILE A 367 -23.71 -7.58 -1.67
C ILE A 367 -23.40 -6.33 -0.86
N ILE A 368 -22.56 -6.44 0.15
CA ILE A 368 -21.94 -5.29 0.82
C ILE A 368 -20.43 -5.43 0.72
N VAL A 369 -19.75 -4.34 0.38
CA VAL A 369 -18.30 -4.23 0.31
C VAL A 369 -17.84 -3.13 1.26
N LEU A 370 -16.76 -3.39 2.01
CA LEU A 370 -15.93 -2.38 2.66
C LEU A 370 -14.53 -2.53 2.08
N ALA A 371 -13.90 -1.47 1.61
CA ALA A 371 -12.52 -1.53 1.11
C ALA A 371 -11.75 -0.20 1.25
N SER A 372 -10.42 -0.28 1.23
CA SER A 372 -9.51 0.87 1.16
C SER A 372 -9.58 1.58 -0.19
N ASP A 373 -9.05 2.79 -0.25
CA ASP A 373 -8.90 3.58 -1.48
C ASP A 373 -8.05 2.84 -2.53
N GLY A 374 -7.13 1.96 -2.12
CA GLY A 374 -6.42 1.00 -2.97
C GLY A 374 -7.33 0.18 -3.91
N VAL A 375 -8.63 0.00 -3.58
CA VAL A 375 -9.65 -0.49 -4.52
C VAL A 375 -10.28 0.64 -5.34
N PHE A 376 -10.68 1.73 -4.67
CA PHE A 376 -11.56 2.76 -5.22
C PHE A 376 -10.87 3.89 -6.01
N GLU A 377 -9.54 3.95 -6.01
CA GLU A 377 -8.73 4.84 -6.87
C GLU A 377 -9.06 4.64 -8.36
N PHE A 378 -9.14 3.37 -8.78
CA PHE A 378 -9.37 2.97 -10.18
C PHE A 378 -10.69 2.21 -10.43
N LEU A 379 -11.38 1.72 -9.38
CA LEU A 379 -12.66 1.02 -9.53
C LEU A 379 -13.84 1.84 -9.00
N THR A 380 -14.87 2.01 -9.85
CA THR A 380 -16.15 2.59 -9.41
C THR A 380 -16.94 1.64 -8.53
N ASN A 381 -17.81 2.19 -7.68
CA ASN A 381 -18.78 1.43 -6.88
C ASN A 381 -19.55 0.38 -7.73
N GLN A 382 -19.97 0.76 -8.95
CA GLN A 382 -20.64 -0.17 -9.87
C GLN A 382 -19.68 -1.21 -10.44
N SER A 383 -18.45 -0.85 -10.80
CA SER A 383 -17.43 -1.81 -11.25
C SER A 383 -17.17 -2.89 -10.18
N VAL A 384 -17.02 -2.49 -8.92
CA VAL A 384 -16.80 -3.42 -7.80
C VAL A 384 -17.99 -4.37 -7.64
N VAL A 385 -19.22 -3.85 -7.58
CA VAL A 385 -20.44 -4.67 -7.48
C VAL A 385 -20.60 -5.60 -8.70
N ASP A 386 -20.33 -5.12 -9.92
CA ASP A 386 -20.38 -5.91 -11.15
C ASP A 386 -19.32 -7.03 -11.20
N ILE A 387 -18.14 -6.82 -10.61
CA ILE A 387 -17.13 -7.86 -10.45
C ILE A 387 -17.61 -8.89 -9.43
N CYS A 388 -18.04 -8.45 -8.24
CA CYS A 388 -18.53 -9.35 -7.19
C CYS A 388 -19.70 -10.24 -7.67
N ALA A 389 -20.64 -9.67 -8.42
CA ALA A 389 -21.82 -10.36 -8.95
C ALA A 389 -21.51 -11.52 -9.92
N LYS A 390 -20.28 -11.60 -10.48
CA LYS A 390 -19.85 -12.70 -11.34
C LYS A 390 -19.54 -13.98 -10.55
N PHE A 391 -19.31 -13.88 -9.24
CA PHE A 391 -18.87 -14.98 -8.40
C PHE A 391 -19.99 -15.44 -7.47
N GLN A 392 -20.03 -16.76 -7.22
CA GLN A 392 -20.94 -17.33 -6.22
C GLN A 392 -20.33 -17.32 -4.81
N ASP A 393 -19.03 -17.09 -4.67
CA ASP A 393 -18.30 -17.13 -3.40
C ASP A 393 -17.62 -15.78 -3.10
N PRO A 394 -17.78 -15.22 -1.88
CA PRO A 394 -17.16 -13.94 -1.50
C PRO A 394 -15.63 -13.90 -1.60
N LEU A 395 -14.92 -15.00 -1.34
CA LEU A 395 -13.45 -15.00 -1.41
C LEU A 395 -12.96 -14.87 -2.86
N GLU A 396 -13.62 -15.53 -3.80
CA GLU A 396 -13.31 -15.39 -5.23
C GLU A 396 -13.70 -13.99 -5.74
N ALA A 397 -14.78 -13.39 -5.21
CA ALA A 397 -15.10 -11.98 -5.46
C ALA A 397 -14.00 -11.03 -4.94
N CYS A 398 -13.52 -11.22 -3.70
CA CYS A 398 -12.39 -10.45 -3.17
C CYS A 398 -11.13 -10.60 -4.03
N ARG A 399 -10.76 -11.84 -4.42
CA ARG A 399 -9.61 -12.09 -5.30
C ARG A 399 -9.73 -11.33 -6.62
N ALA A 400 -10.91 -11.33 -7.23
CA ALA A 400 -11.13 -10.68 -8.52
C ALA A 400 -11.07 -9.15 -8.43
N VAL A 401 -11.70 -8.54 -7.41
CA VAL A 401 -11.66 -7.07 -7.21
C VAL A 401 -10.24 -6.60 -6.88
N VAL A 402 -9.55 -7.29 -5.97
CA VAL A 402 -8.18 -6.92 -5.57
C VAL A 402 -7.18 -7.13 -6.71
N ALA A 403 -7.33 -8.20 -7.51
CA ALA A 403 -6.49 -8.39 -8.69
C ALA A 403 -6.72 -7.30 -9.75
N GLU A 404 -7.98 -6.97 -10.08
CA GLU A 404 -8.30 -5.91 -11.04
C GLU A 404 -7.75 -4.55 -10.57
N ALA A 405 -7.96 -4.20 -9.29
CA ALA A 405 -7.42 -2.95 -8.71
C ALA A 405 -5.88 -2.92 -8.77
N TYR A 406 -5.20 -3.98 -8.35
CA TYR A 406 -3.74 -4.08 -8.39
C TYR A 406 -3.17 -3.99 -9.82
N GLU A 407 -3.87 -4.57 -10.80
CA GLU A 407 -3.48 -4.47 -12.22
C GLU A 407 -3.67 -3.06 -12.78
N LEU A 408 -4.69 -2.33 -12.34
CA LEU A 408 -4.88 -0.92 -12.68
C LEU A 408 -3.80 -0.05 -12.04
N TRP A 409 -3.46 -0.26 -10.76
CA TRP A 409 -2.31 0.41 -10.13
C TRP A 409 -1.03 0.20 -10.94
N LEU A 410 -0.68 -1.03 -11.31
CA LEU A 410 0.50 -1.33 -12.15
C LEU A 410 0.42 -0.77 -13.58
N GLN A 411 -0.77 -0.39 -14.06
CA GLN A 411 -0.97 0.18 -15.39
C GLN A 411 -0.75 1.71 -15.39
N TYR A 412 -1.08 2.41 -14.30
CA TYR A 412 -1.04 3.88 -14.23
C TYR A 412 0.09 4.43 -13.36
N GLU A 413 0.58 3.67 -12.39
CA GLU A 413 1.53 4.14 -11.38
C GLU A 413 2.78 3.25 -11.29
N SER A 414 3.90 3.84 -10.88
CA SER A 414 5.17 3.11 -10.67
C SER A 414 5.18 2.25 -9.41
N ARG A 415 4.26 2.54 -8.49
CA ARG A 415 3.98 1.80 -7.25
C ARG A 415 2.51 1.37 -7.23
N THR A 416 2.18 0.35 -6.44
CA THR A 416 0.79 0.11 -6.05
C THR A 416 0.64 0.37 -4.56
N ASP A 417 -0.52 0.87 -4.16
CA ASP A 417 -0.85 0.91 -2.74
C ASP A 417 -1.16 -0.48 -2.16
N ASP A 418 -1.32 -0.52 -0.84
CA ASP A 418 -1.95 -1.63 -0.13
C ASP A 418 -3.44 -1.69 -0.50
N ILE A 419 -4.01 -2.90 -0.61
CA ILE A 419 -5.38 -3.11 -1.13
C ILE A 419 -6.13 -4.10 -0.25
N THR A 420 -7.13 -3.62 0.49
CA THR A 420 -7.89 -4.42 1.45
C THR A 420 -9.38 -4.33 1.22
N MET A 421 -10.04 -5.49 1.27
CA MET A 421 -11.47 -5.62 1.01
C MET A 421 -12.10 -6.67 1.93
N ILE A 422 -13.27 -6.33 2.48
CA ILE A 422 -14.25 -7.28 3.03
C ILE A 422 -15.45 -7.33 2.06
N CYS A 423 -15.84 -8.52 1.64
CA CYS A 423 -17.01 -8.75 0.81
C CYS A 423 -18.03 -9.62 1.55
N ILE A 424 -19.28 -9.18 1.63
CA ILE A 424 -20.40 -9.83 2.32
C ILE A 424 -21.50 -10.08 1.29
N PHE A 425 -21.88 -11.34 1.06
CA PHE A 425 -23.06 -11.74 0.28
C PHE A 425 -24.23 -12.03 1.21
N ILE A 426 -25.41 -11.51 0.88
CA ILE A 426 -26.66 -11.71 1.61
C ILE A 426 -27.47 -12.79 0.89
N ASP A 427 -27.50 -13.99 1.47
CA ASP A 427 -28.17 -15.18 0.91
C ASP A 427 -29.67 -15.25 1.26
N GLY A 428 -30.15 -14.35 2.10
CA GLY A 428 -31.57 -14.18 2.39
C GLY A 428 -31.84 -13.46 3.71
N VAL A 429 -32.95 -12.74 3.74
CA VAL A 429 -33.44 -11.96 4.89
C VAL A 429 -34.80 -12.53 5.27
N SER A 430 -34.94 -13.05 6.49
CA SER A 430 -36.23 -13.52 6.99
C SER A 430 -37.19 -12.35 7.22
N THR A 431 -38.36 -12.41 6.58
CA THR A 431 -39.44 -11.44 6.77
C THR A 431 -40.28 -11.71 8.01
N ASP A 432 -40.21 -12.91 8.58
CA ASP A 432 -41.16 -13.38 9.60
C ASP A 432 -41.01 -12.62 10.92
N LEU A 433 -39.80 -12.15 11.24
CA LEU A 433 -39.51 -11.32 12.42
C LEU A 433 -40.19 -9.95 12.40
N ARG A 434 -40.70 -9.49 11.24
CA ARG A 434 -41.51 -8.27 11.13
C ARG A 434 -42.96 -8.46 11.62
N SER A 435 -43.44 -9.71 11.71
CA SER A 435 -44.86 -10.01 11.92
C SER A 435 -45.29 -10.16 13.40
N SER A 436 -44.32 -10.26 14.32
CA SER A 436 -44.57 -10.56 15.74
C SER A 436 -44.63 -9.33 16.66
N ALA A 437 -44.30 -8.14 16.15
CA ALA A 437 -44.46 -6.88 16.87
C ALA A 437 -45.76 -6.18 16.43
N ARG A 438 -46.74 -6.10 17.33
CA ARG A 438 -47.90 -5.18 17.21
C ARG A 438 -47.56 -3.81 17.81
N ASP A 439 -46.42 -3.28 17.43
CA ASP A 439 -46.09 -1.88 17.69
C ASP A 439 -46.40 -1.13 16.40
N GLU A 440 -47.50 -0.36 16.40
CA GLU A 440 -47.73 0.68 15.40
C GLU A 440 -46.49 1.59 15.36
N PRO A 441 -45.94 1.93 14.18
CA PRO A 441 -44.76 2.78 14.12
C PRO A 441 -45.08 4.12 14.78
N SER A 442 -44.27 4.49 15.77
CA SER A 442 -44.37 5.78 16.43
C SER A 442 -44.19 6.93 15.44
N GLU A 443 -44.71 8.14 15.73
CA GLU A 443 -44.50 9.31 14.85
C GLU A 443 -42.99 9.57 14.59
N SER A 444 -42.13 9.22 15.54
CA SER A 444 -40.66 9.19 15.38
C SER A 444 -40.15 8.15 14.38
N GLU A 445 -40.76 6.96 14.30
CA GLU A 445 -40.36 5.92 13.33
C GLU A 445 -40.93 6.16 11.92
N VAL A 446 -42.09 6.81 11.81
CA VAL A 446 -42.59 7.31 10.52
C VAL A 446 -41.68 8.43 10.02
N GLY A 447 -41.24 9.31 10.93
CA GLY A 447 -40.15 10.25 10.68
C GLY A 447 -38.85 9.56 10.23
N GLU A 448 -38.36 8.51 10.93
CA GLU A 448 -37.17 7.73 10.51
C GLU A 448 -37.31 7.14 9.09
N LEU A 449 -38.52 6.76 8.67
CA LEU A 449 -38.80 6.25 7.32
C LEU A 449 -38.76 7.34 6.25
N GLU A 450 -39.26 8.55 6.53
CA GLU A 450 -39.13 9.69 5.62
C GLU A 450 -37.67 10.20 5.56
N ASP A 451 -36.99 10.28 6.72
CA ASP A 451 -35.57 10.62 6.88
C ASP A 451 -34.67 9.65 6.09
N THR A 452 -34.99 8.35 6.08
CA THR A 452 -34.22 7.35 5.29
C THR A 452 -34.56 7.35 3.81
N VAL A 453 -35.71 7.91 3.38
CA VAL A 453 -36.07 8.10 1.97
C VAL A 453 -35.47 9.40 1.41
N GLU A 454 -35.43 10.49 2.15
CA GLU A 454 -34.72 11.71 1.76
C GLU A 454 -33.19 11.49 1.73
N ASN A 455 -32.62 10.82 2.75
CA ASN A 455 -31.22 10.38 2.71
C ASN A 455 -30.95 9.28 1.65
N MET A 456 -31.98 8.71 1.01
CA MET A 456 -31.81 7.77 -0.11
C MET A 456 -31.43 8.47 -1.42
N VAL A 457 -31.53 9.80 -1.47
CA VAL A 457 -30.93 10.64 -2.51
C VAL A 457 -29.50 11.05 -2.10
N MET A 458 -28.68 10.03 -1.81
CA MET A 458 -27.23 10.15 -2.00
C MET A 458 -27.00 10.32 -3.50
N THR A 459 -26.98 11.58 -3.95
CA THR A 459 -26.49 11.95 -5.28
C THR A 459 -25.04 11.51 -5.43
N THR A 460 -24.53 11.47 -6.64
CA THR A 460 -23.10 11.22 -6.89
C THR A 460 -22.20 12.37 -6.40
N GLU A 461 -22.79 13.46 -5.89
CA GLU A 461 -22.10 14.66 -5.40
C GLU A 461 -21.33 14.36 -4.11
N GLY A 462 -20.00 14.29 -4.22
CA GLY A 462 -19.09 14.04 -3.09
C GLY A 462 -18.59 12.60 -2.96
N LEU A 463 -18.73 11.76 -4.00
CA LEU A 463 -17.82 10.63 -4.21
C LEU A 463 -16.54 11.14 -4.90
N ARG A 464 -15.36 10.65 -4.51
CA ARG A 464 -14.10 10.94 -5.21
C ARG A 464 -14.21 10.45 -6.67
N PRO A 465 -13.88 11.28 -7.68
CA PRO A 465 -13.79 10.82 -9.05
C PRO A 465 -12.80 9.65 -9.14
N VAL A 466 -13.21 8.58 -9.82
CA VAL A 466 -12.30 7.46 -10.13
C VAL A 466 -11.40 7.91 -11.27
N ARG A 467 -10.08 7.79 -11.12
CA ARG A 467 -9.12 8.14 -12.17
C ARG A 467 -9.44 7.34 -13.43
N LYS A 468 -9.78 8.06 -14.51
CA LYS A 468 -10.25 7.46 -15.77
C LYS A 468 -9.75 8.23 -16.98
N ASN A 469 -8.54 7.91 -17.39
CA ASN A 469 -8.27 7.68 -18.80
C ASN A 469 -7.18 6.63 -19.00
N VAL A 470 -7.61 5.38 -19.10
CA VAL A 470 -7.68 4.75 -20.43
C VAL A 470 -9.16 4.40 -20.71
N SER A 471 -9.62 4.62 -21.94
CA SER A 471 -11.04 4.49 -22.30
C SER A 471 -11.61 3.05 -22.19
N LYS A 472 -12.94 2.95 -22.07
CA LYS A 472 -13.69 1.68 -22.02
C LYS A 472 -13.49 0.78 -23.25
N GLU A 473 -12.97 1.32 -24.35
CA GLU A 473 -12.64 0.56 -25.56
C GLU A 473 -11.31 -0.16 -25.39
N LYS A 474 -10.24 0.56 -24.99
CA LYS A 474 -8.95 -0.05 -24.63
C LYS A 474 -9.08 -1.09 -23.52
N SER A 475 -9.98 -0.96 -22.53
CA SER A 475 -10.20 -2.01 -21.52
C SER A 475 -10.70 -3.33 -22.13
N LYS A 476 -11.60 -3.27 -23.13
CA LYS A 476 -12.07 -4.47 -23.86
C LYS A 476 -11.01 -5.03 -24.79
N GLU A 477 -10.25 -4.14 -25.43
CA GLU A 477 -9.13 -4.48 -26.31
C GLU A 477 -8.01 -5.18 -25.53
N ILE A 478 -7.65 -4.68 -24.34
CA ILE A 478 -6.68 -5.30 -23.41
C ILE A 478 -7.18 -6.66 -22.92
N GLN A 479 -8.49 -6.83 -22.66
CA GLN A 479 -9.03 -8.13 -22.27
C GLN A 479 -8.98 -9.16 -23.42
N LYS A 480 -9.29 -8.76 -24.67
CA LYS A 480 -9.06 -9.59 -25.87
C LYS A 480 -7.58 -9.93 -26.06
N LEU A 481 -6.68 -8.94 -25.94
CA LEU A 481 -5.23 -9.11 -26.06
C LEU A 481 -4.67 -10.07 -25.00
N ARG A 482 -5.22 -10.07 -23.78
CA ARG A 482 -4.86 -11.02 -22.71
C ARG A 482 -5.30 -12.46 -23.00
N GLU A 483 -6.47 -12.65 -23.59
CA GLU A 483 -6.95 -13.98 -24.00
C GLU A 483 -6.13 -14.53 -25.18
N MET A 484 -5.78 -13.68 -26.17
CA MET A 484 -4.86 -14.05 -27.25
C MET A 484 -3.43 -14.33 -26.73
N GLY A 485 -2.92 -13.51 -25.81
CA GLY A 485 -1.58 -13.66 -25.24
C GLY A 485 -1.37 -14.94 -24.43
N LYS A 486 -2.42 -15.47 -23.77
CA LYS A 486 -2.37 -16.79 -23.12
C LYS A 486 -2.18 -17.94 -24.11
N SER A 487 -2.52 -17.75 -25.39
CA SER A 487 -2.39 -18.78 -26.43
C SER A 487 -1.01 -18.84 -27.09
N MET A 488 -0.17 -17.79 -26.97
CA MET A 488 1.12 -17.69 -27.67
C MET A 488 2.38 -17.74 -26.77
N ARG A 489 2.24 -18.00 -25.47
CA ARG A 489 3.34 -18.01 -24.49
C ARG A 489 4.22 -19.27 -24.55
N GLY A 490 4.84 -19.55 -25.71
CA GLY A 490 5.64 -20.78 -25.88
C GLY A 490 6.58 -20.88 -27.08
N LYS A 491 6.88 -19.80 -27.81
CA LYS A 491 7.82 -19.86 -28.97
C LYS A 491 8.79 -18.68 -29.12
N GLU A 492 8.46 -17.47 -28.71
CA GLU A 492 9.29 -16.28 -29.01
C GLU A 492 10.39 -16.00 -27.98
N ASP A 493 10.27 -16.48 -26.73
CA ASP A 493 11.21 -16.19 -25.63
C ASP A 493 12.64 -16.76 -25.83
N ALA A 494 12.88 -17.51 -26.91
CA ALA A 494 14.18 -18.12 -27.22
C ALA A 494 15.12 -17.21 -28.05
N GLU A 495 14.59 -16.28 -28.83
CA GLU A 495 15.40 -15.44 -29.75
C GLU A 495 15.93 -14.17 -29.07
N ASP A 496 15.18 -13.58 -28.13
CA ASP A 496 15.59 -12.38 -27.37
C ASP A 496 16.80 -12.66 -26.43
N ALA A 497 17.07 -13.92 -26.09
CA ALA A 497 18.08 -14.30 -25.09
C ALA A 497 19.54 -14.29 -25.58
N ASP A 498 19.78 -14.27 -26.90
CA ASP A 498 21.12 -14.26 -27.53
C ASP A 498 21.42 -12.93 -28.26
N PHE A 499 20.70 -11.85 -27.90
CA PHE A 499 20.85 -10.54 -28.52
C PHE A 499 22.14 -9.83 -28.07
N ASP A 500 23.10 -9.74 -28.98
CA ASP A 500 24.31 -8.94 -28.82
C ASP A 500 24.11 -7.53 -29.42
N TRP A 501 23.92 -6.55 -28.54
CA TRP A 501 23.74 -5.14 -28.93
C TRP A 501 24.95 -4.57 -29.67
N LYS A 502 26.17 -5.09 -29.44
CA LYS A 502 27.39 -4.58 -30.08
C LYS A 502 27.40 -4.84 -31.59
N LYS A 503 26.63 -5.82 -32.08
CA LYS A 503 26.41 -6.08 -33.52
C LYS A 503 25.45 -5.07 -34.16
N HIS A 504 24.68 -4.36 -33.35
CA HIS A 504 23.66 -3.37 -33.76
C HIS A 504 24.08 -1.93 -33.37
N ALA A 505 25.26 -1.77 -32.79
CA ALA A 505 25.83 -0.49 -32.42
C ALA A 505 26.23 0.32 -33.66
N THR A 506 25.81 1.58 -33.72
CA THR A 506 26.22 2.55 -34.74
C THR A 506 26.91 3.74 -34.07
N GLU A 507 28.04 4.17 -34.63
CA GLU A 507 28.81 5.30 -34.12
C GLU A 507 27.99 6.61 -34.25
N LYS A 508 27.89 7.36 -33.15
CA LYS A 508 27.17 8.64 -33.08
C LYS A 508 28.13 9.79 -32.86
N THR A 509 27.89 10.89 -33.56
CA THR A 509 28.57 12.16 -33.31
C THR A 509 28.26 12.68 -31.90
N ALA A 510 29.11 13.56 -31.36
CA ALA A 510 28.89 14.17 -30.05
C ALA A 510 27.55 14.94 -29.98
N GLU A 511 27.13 15.56 -31.08
CA GLU A 511 25.85 16.26 -31.19
C GLU A 511 24.65 15.30 -31.18
N GLU A 512 24.75 14.14 -31.84
CA GLU A 512 23.71 13.11 -31.80
C GLU A 512 23.61 12.49 -30.41
N LYS A 513 24.75 12.20 -29.76
CA LYS A 513 24.75 11.75 -28.36
C LYS A 513 24.09 12.78 -27.44
N ALA A 514 24.35 14.07 -27.63
CA ALA A 514 23.70 15.13 -26.86
C ALA A 514 22.18 15.18 -27.09
N ARG A 515 21.72 15.10 -28.35
CA ARG A 515 20.27 15.04 -28.67
C ARG A 515 19.59 13.79 -28.11
N ILE A 516 20.24 12.63 -28.22
CA ILE A 516 19.71 11.39 -27.62
C ILE A 516 19.68 11.52 -26.09
N ALA A 517 20.72 12.08 -25.46
CA ALA A 517 20.77 12.28 -24.01
C ALA A 517 19.63 13.16 -23.49
N ASP A 518 19.28 14.21 -24.23
CA ASP A 518 18.16 15.09 -23.91
C ASP A 518 16.81 14.39 -24.09
N ALA A 519 16.64 13.69 -25.23
CA ALA A 519 15.45 12.93 -25.55
C ALA A 519 15.16 11.77 -24.56
N ILE A 520 16.19 11.06 -24.08
CA ILE A 520 16.01 10.00 -23.07
C ILE A 520 15.81 10.55 -21.66
N LYS A 521 16.36 11.74 -21.35
CA LYS A 521 16.18 12.39 -20.03
C LYS A 521 14.73 12.80 -19.79
N ALA A 522 14.01 13.19 -20.85
CA ALA A 522 12.57 13.45 -20.80
C ALA A 522 11.72 12.17 -20.65
N SER A 523 12.26 10.99 -20.98
CA SER A 523 11.54 9.72 -20.89
C SER A 523 11.65 9.11 -19.50
N ILE A 524 10.50 8.92 -18.84
CA ILE A 524 10.38 8.34 -17.50
C ILE A 524 11.09 6.97 -17.41
N MET A 525 11.05 6.17 -18.47
CA MET A 525 11.65 4.83 -18.51
C MET A 525 13.19 4.81 -18.50
N PHE A 526 13.86 5.95 -18.72
CA PHE A 526 15.32 6.03 -18.73
C PHE A 526 15.90 6.95 -17.64
N ARG A 527 15.10 7.39 -16.66
CA ARG A 527 15.57 8.25 -15.54
C ARG A 527 16.75 7.64 -14.76
N ASN A 528 16.73 6.33 -14.53
CA ASN A 528 17.68 5.64 -13.64
C ASN A 528 18.69 4.72 -14.37
N ILE A 529 19.11 5.10 -15.59
CA ILE A 529 20.13 4.33 -16.34
C ILE A 529 21.56 4.71 -15.93
N ASN A 530 22.44 3.71 -15.86
CA ASN A 530 23.88 3.90 -15.63
C ASN A 530 24.62 4.31 -16.93
N ASP A 531 25.89 4.71 -16.82
CA ASP A 531 26.67 5.21 -17.97
C ASP A 531 26.90 4.13 -19.06
N GLU A 532 26.97 2.84 -18.71
CA GLU A 532 27.12 1.75 -19.70
C GLU A 532 25.82 1.52 -20.48
N GLN A 533 24.67 1.56 -19.80
CA GLN A 533 23.34 1.51 -20.39
C GLN A 533 23.09 2.74 -21.27
N ARG A 534 23.54 3.93 -20.84
CA ARG A 534 23.45 5.17 -21.62
C ARG A 534 24.25 5.07 -22.92
N GLU A 535 25.49 4.59 -22.87
CA GLU A 535 26.30 4.36 -24.07
C GLU A 535 25.70 3.25 -24.98
N MET A 536 25.12 2.19 -24.41
CA MET A 536 24.37 1.20 -25.17
C MET A 536 23.17 1.83 -25.90
N ILE A 537 22.37 2.68 -25.24
CA ILE A 537 21.24 3.37 -25.88
C ILE A 537 21.73 4.32 -26.98
N PHE A 538 22.78 5.11 -26.73
CA PHE A 538 23.39 5.98 -27.75
C PHE A 538 23.83 5.17 -28.99
N ALA A 539 24.46 4.02 -28.78
CA ALA A 539 24.90 3.14 -29.86
C ALA A 539 23.72 2.50 -30.62
N CYS A 540 22.68 2.05 -29.92
CA CYS A 540 21.57 1.28 -30.48
C CYS A 540 20.40 2.12 -31.00
N MET A 541 20.32 3.42 -30.70
CA MET A 541 19.29 4.29 -31.27
C MET A 541 19.56 4.59 -32.73
N GLU A 542 18.57 4.37 -33.59
CA GLU A 542 18.61 4.67 -35.01
C GLU A 542 17.93 6.02 -35.31
N SER A 543 18.53 6.84 -36.17
CA SER A 543 17.97 8.12 -36.63
C SER A 543 16.94 7.87 -37.73
N VAL A 544 15.69 8.27 -37.49
CA VAL A 544 14.58 8.08 -38.42
C VAL A 544 14.00 9.43 -38.83
N LYS A 545 14.13 9.78 -40.12
CA LYS A 545 13.55 11.00 -40.70
C LYS A 545 12.23 10.67 -41.36
N VAL A 546 11.20 11.46 -41.06
CA VAL A 546 9.81 11.23 -41.47
C VAL A 546 9.30 12.46 -42.21
N LYS A 547 8.49 12.25 -43.26
CA LYS A 547 7.86 13.33 -44.03
C LYS A 547 6.40 13.51 -43.64
N ALA A 548 5.85 14.72 -43.80
CA ALA A 548 4.42 14.95 -43.63
C ALA A 548 3.58 13.94 -44.46
N GLY A 549 2.55 13.36 -43.85
CA GLY A 549 1.71 12.29 -44.41
C GLY A 549 2.29 10.87 -44.31
N SER A 550 3.51 10.69 -43.77
CA SER A 550 4.13 9.35 -43.65
C SER A 550 3.60 8.56 -42.45
N TRP A 551 3.52 7.25 -42.63
CA TRP A 551 3.19 6.31 -41.56
C TRP A 551 4.46 5.91 -40.80
N VAL A 552 4.46 6.10 -39.49
CA VAL A 552 5.52 5.61 -38.58
C VAL A 552 5.14 4.26 -37.99
N ILE A 553 3.87 4.13 -37.59
CA ILE A 553 3.28 2.89 -37.06
C ILE A 553 1.91 2.70 -37.72
N ARG A 554 1.51 1.45 -37.94
CA ARG A 554 0.15 1.07 -38.34
C ARG A 554 -0.45 0.18 -37.26
N GLN A 555 -1.71 0.43 -36.91
CA GLN A 555 -2.45 -0.41 -35.98
C GLN A 555 -2.52 -1.86 -36.51
N GLY A 556 -2.47 -2.84 -35.62
CA GLY A 556 -2.52 -4.27 -35.94
C GLY A 556 -1.22 -4.88 -36.49
N THR A 557 -0.21 -4.10 -36.88
CA THR A 557 1.10 -4.67 -37.25
C THR A 557 1.86 -5.14 -36.02
N THR A 558 2.77 -6.10 -36.17
CA THR A 558 3.74 -6.42 -35.12
C THR A 558 4.67 -5.23 -34.85
N GLY A 559 5.14 -5.09 -33.61
CA GLY A 559 5.95 -3.97 -33.15
C GLY A 559 7.28 -4.38 -32.56
N ASP A 560 8.37 -4.02 -33.22
CA ASP A 560 9.76 -4.34 -32.87
C ASP A 560 10.55 -3.13 -32.32
N ARG A 561 10.00 -1.91 -32.40
CA ARG A 561 10.71 -0.64 -32.11
C ARG A 561 9.95 0.30 -31.18
N PHE A 562 10.70 1.03 -30.35
CA PHE A 562 10.24 2.18 -29.56
C PHE A 562 10.74 3.45 -30.22
N TYR A 563 9.97 4.55 -30.16
CA TYR A 563 10.32 5.81 -30.81
C TYR A 563 10.25 6.96 -29.79
N ILE A 564 11.26 7.83 -29.79
CA ILE A 564 11.21 9.15 -29.16
C ILE A 564 11.19 10.22 -30.26
N ILE A 565 10.35 11.23 -30.12
CA ILE A 565 10.32 12.36 -31.06
C ILE A 565 11.42 13.36 -30.69
N ASP A 566 12.32 13.62 -31.63
CA ASP A 566 13.31 14.70 -31.53
C ASP A 566 12.72 16.02 -32.06
N GLU A 567 11.92 15.95 -33.13
CA GLU A 567 11.29 17.13 -33.76
C GLU A 567 10.05 16.74 -34.59
N GLY A 568 9.02 17.59 -34.59
CA GLY A 568 7.86 17.47 -35.48
C GLY A 568 6.57 17.02 -34.79
N ARG A 569 5.46 17.03 -35.55
CA ARG A 569 4.11 16.77 -35.04
C ARG A 569 3.54 15.49 -35.63
N PHE A 570 2.99 14.63 -34.78
CA PHE A 570 2.57 13.26 -35.11
C PHE A 570 1.18 12.97 -34.54
N GLU A 571 0.25 12.56 -35.38
CA GLU A 571 -1.11 12.19 -35.01
C GLU A 571 -1.18 10.70 -34.63
N VAL A 572 -1.83 10.42 -33.50
CA VAL A 572 -2.22 9.07 -33.09
C VAL A 572 -3.62 8.81 -33.64
N ARG A 573 -3.76 7.81 -34.50
CA ARG A 573 -5.03 7.44 -35.15
C ARG A 573 -5.42 6.00 -34.81
N ILE A 574 -6.70 5.78 -34.53
CA ILE A 574 -7.24 4.47 -34.15
C ILE A 574 -8.48 4.14 -35.00
N VAL A 575 -8.46 2.98 -35.63
CA VAL A 575 -9.62 2.31 -36.23
C VAL A 575 -10.35 1.55 -35.11
N PRO A 576 -11.66 1.80 -34.88
CA PRO A 576 -12.42 1.11 -33.85
C PRO A 576 -12.51 -0.41 -34.04
N ASP A 577 -12.54 -1.13 -32.92
CA ASP A 577 -12.42 -2.59 -32.84
C ASP A 577 -13.68 -3.30 -33.39
N GLY A 578 -13.66 -3.64 -34.68
CA GLY A 578 -14.78 -4.22 -35.42
C GLY A 578 -15.22 -3.41 -36.65
N GLU A 579 -14.61 -2.25 -36.90
CA GLU A 579 -14.79 -1.45 -38.10
C GLU A 579 -13.61 -1.65 -39.08
N GLU A 580 -13.86 -1.45 -40.38
CA GLU A 580 -12.79 -1.41 -41.39
C GLU A 580 -12.33 0.04 -41.59
N ASP A 581 -11.05 0.25 -41.93
CA ASP A 581 -10.48 1.56 -42.26
C ASP A 581 -11.00 2.07 -43.61
N ALA A 582 -12.28 2.47 -43.64
CA ALA A 582 -13.01 2.81 -44.86
C ALA A 582 -12.45 4.04 -45.60
N THR A 583 -11.67 4.88 -44.91
CA THR A 583 -10.96 6.03 -45.50
C THR A 583 -9.53 5.70 -45.92
N GLY A 584 -8.94 4.61 -45.41
CA GLY A 584 -7.52 4.30 -45.59
C GLY A 584 -6.57 5.24 -44.84
N GLU A 585 -7.11 6.02 -43.90
CA GLU A 585 -6.40 7.07 -43.16
C GLU A 585 -6.03 6.64 -41.73
N GLY A 586 -6.38 5.42 -41.32
CA GLY A 586 -6.02 4.84 -40.03
C GLY A 586 -7.00 5.14 -38.90
N GLY A 587 -8.24 5.50 -39.25
CA GLY A 587 -9.31 5.83 -38.29
C GLY A 587 -9.20 7.24 -37.69
N HIS A 588 -9.83 7.44 -36.53
CA HIS A 588 -9.99 8.76 -35.92
C HIS A 588 -8.74 9.20 -35.16
N ILE A 589 -8.42 10.51 -35.21
CA ILE A 589 -7.33 11.10 -34.43
C ILE A 589 -7.76 11.14 -32.96
N VAL A 590 -6.98 10.51 -32.07
CA VAL A 590 -7.26 10.44 -30.62
C VAL A 590 -6.25 11.22 -29.78
N HIS A 591 -5.07 11.51 -30.32
CA HIS A 591 -4.02 12.27 -29.64
C HIS A 591 -3.04 12.85 -30.68
N VAL A 592 -2.27 13.87 -30.29
CA VAL A 592 -1.22 14.46 -31.14
C VAL A 592 0.03 14.70 -30.30
N TYR A 593 1.13 14.06 -30.67
CA TYR A 593 2.44 14.35 -30.10
C TYR A 593 3.11 15.50 -30.86
N GLU A 594 3.76 16.41 -30.15
CA GLU A 594 4.56 17.49 -30.71
C GLU A 594 5.93 17.49 -30.03
N GLY A 595 6.98 17.19 -30.79
CA GLY A 595 8.36 17.26 -30.31
C GLY A 595 9.09 18.50 -30.81
N SER A 596 9.91 19.08 -29.96
CA SER A 596 10.65 20.32 -30.25
C SER A 596 11.97 20.37 -29.50
N ARG A 597 13.07 20.44 -30.25
CA ARG A 597 14.43 20.65 -29.72
C ARG A 597 14.58 21.98 -28.96
N GLU A 598 13.86 23.03 -29.38
CA GLU A 598 13.95 24.34 -28.73
C GLU A 598 13.23 24.37 -27.38
N ARG A 599 12.18 23.55 -27.20
CA ARG A 599 11.41 23.46 -25.96
C ARG A 599 11.83 22.28 -25.07
N HIS A 600 12.86 21.52 -25.45
CA HIS A 600 13.26 20.26 -24.82
C HIS A 600 12.11 19.25 -24.65
N ALA A 601 11.16 19.26 -25.60
CA ALA A 601 9.95 18.45 -25.57
C ALA A 601 10.13 17.20 -26.43
N HIS A 602 10.25 16.03 -25.78
CA HIS A 602 10.59 14.76 -26.43
C HIS A 602 9.59 13.64 -26.09
N PRO A 603 8.31 13.76 -26.52
CA PRO A 603 7.31 12.70 -26.33
C PRO A 603 7.73 11.41 -27.03
N ALA A 604 7.35 10.27 -26.47
CA ALA A 604 7.73 8.94 -26.95
C ALA A 604 6.51 8.01 -27.08
N PHE A 605 6.64 6.99 -27.92
CA PHE A 605 5.57 6.02 -28.19
C PHE A 605 6.08 4.65 -28.65
N GLY A 606 5.26 3.62 -28.41
CA GLY A 606 5.47 2.25 -28.91
C GLY A 606 6.02 1.25 -27.89
N GLU A 607 6.19 1.69 -26.64
CA GLU A 607 6.63 0.93 -25.46
C GLU A 607 5.80 -0.33 -25.18
N LEU A 608 4.46 -0.24 -25.30
CA LEU A 608 3.54 -1.34 -24.99
C LEU A 608 3.79 -2.60 -25.84
N ALA A 609 4.17 -2.46 -27.11
CA ALA A 609 4.46 -3.60 -27.98
C ALA A 609 5.71 -4.36 -27.52
N LEU A 610 6.71 -3.63 -26.98
CA LEU A 610 8.01 -4.20 -26.64
C LEU A 610 7.97 -5.01 -25.35
N MET A 611 7.18 -4.57 -24.36
CA MET A 611 7.03 -5.28 -23.09
C MET A 611 6.24 -6.59 -23.24
N TYR A 612 5.28 -6.67 -24.18
CA TYR A 612 4.28 -7.75 -24.19
C TYR A 612 4.17 -8.60 -25.47
N SER A 613 5.04 -8.46 -26.49
CA SER A 613 4.87 -9.11 -27.82
C SER A 613 3.52 -8.76 -28.49
N ALA A 614 3.00 -7.56 -28.24
CA ALA A 614 1.66 -7.18 -28.70
C ALA A 614 1.68 -6.53 -30.11
N PRO A 615 0.65 -6.77 -30.95
CA PRO A 615 0.39 -5.92 -32.10
C PRO A 615 0.19 -4.46 -31.69
N ARG A 616 0.52 -3.52 -32.58
CA ARG A 616 0.42 -2.08 -32.36
C ARG A 616 -1.03 -1.66 -32.16
N SER A 617 -1.35 -1.05 -31.01
CA SER A 617 -2.71 -0.64 -30.65
C SER A 617 -3.20 0.65 -31.31
N ALA A 618 -2.34 1.36 -32.03
CA ALA A 618 -2.67 2.59 -32.75
C ALA A 618 -1.76 2.78 -33.96
N SER A 619 -2.23 3.55 -34.93
CA SER A 619 -1.41 4.09 -36.01
C SER A 619 -0.78 5.42 -35.60
N ILE A 620 0.42 5.71 -36.11
CA ILE A 620 1.11 6.99 -35.93
C ILE A 620 1.42 7.55 -37.30
N VAL A 621 0.89 8.73 -37.60
CA VAL A 621 1.06 9.44 -38.89
C VAL A 621 1.73 10.78 -38.64
N ALA A 622 2.79 11.10 -39.38
CA ALA A 622 3.45 12.39 -39.27
C ALA A 622 2.59 13.48 -39.93
N GLN A 623 2.24 14.53 -39.19
CA GLN A 623 1.52 15.69 -39.69
C GLN A 623 2.47 16.70 -40.34
N THR A 624 3.67 16.86 -39.78
CA THR A 624 4.77 17.64 -40.36
C THR A 624 5.90 16.74 -40.83
N ASP A 625 6.90 17.31 -41.51
CA ASP A 625 8.23 16.71 -41.49
C ASP A 625 8.72 16.61 -40.04
N GLY A 626 9.45 15.55 -39.72
CA GLY A 626 9.88 15.27 -38.36
C GLY A 626 11.07 14.31 -38.27
N HIS A 627 11.62 14.21 -37.07
CA HIS A 627 12.77 13.39 -36.74
C HIS A 627 12.50 12.60 -35.45
N LEU A 628 12.83 11.31 -35.48
CA LEU A 628 12.61 10.36 -34.41
C LEU A 628 13.91 9.60 -34.11
N TRP A 629 14.07 9.18 -32.87
CA TRP A 629 15.05 8.17 -32.45
C TRP A 629 14.34 6.85 -32.21
N ALA A 630 14.73 5.80 -32.93
CA ALA A 630 14.14 4.47 -32.82
C ALA A 630 15.06 3.50 -32.06
N LEU A 631 14.54 2.72 -31.12
CA LEU A 631 15.29 1.70 -30.38
C LEU A 631 14.64 0.31 -30.56
N HIS A 632 15.42 -0.69 -30.95
CA HIS A 632 14.92 -2.05 -31.16
C HIS A 632 14.56 -2.78 -29.85
N ARG A 633 13.55 -3.65 -29.91
CA ARG A 633 12.96 -4.39 -28.79
C ARG A 633 13.99 -5.06 -27.89
N ALA A 634 14.88 -5.85 -28.49
CA ALA A 634 15.83 -6.63 -27.73
C ALA A 634 16.85 -5.75 -26.98
N ALA A 635 17.28 -4.62 -27.59
CA ALA A 635 18.10 -3.62 -26.92
C ALA A 635 17.33 -2.93 -25.78
N PHE A 636 16.08 -2.55 -26.03
CA PHE A 636 15.19 -1.94 -25.03
C PHE A 636 14.94 -2.86 -23.81
N ARG A 637 14.66 -4.15 -24.03
CA ARG A 637 14.49 -5.13 -22.94
C ARG A 637 15.80 -5.36 -22.17
N GLN A 638 16.94 -5.46 -22.87
CA GLN A 638 18.24 -5.65 -22.24
C GLN A 638 18.66 -4.45 -21.36
N VAL A 639 18.28 -3.22 -21.71
CA VAL A 639 18.44 -2.04 -20.85
C VAL A 639 17.58 -2.14 -19.58
N LEU A 640 16.31 -2.55 -19.71
CA LEU A 640 15.36 -2.59 -18.57
C LEU A 640 15.55 -3.79 -17.62
N MET A 641 16.09 -4.91 -18.10
CA MET A 641 16.13 -6.16 -17.31
C MET A 641 17.32 -6.28 -16.33
N GLN A 642 18.30 -5.37 -16.36
CA GLN A 642 19.56 -5.49 -15.61
C GLN A 642 19.47 -5.28 -14.09
N ALA A 643 18.37 -4.77 -13.54
CA ALA A 643 18.18 -4.70 -12.08
C ALA A 643 18.24 -6.10 -11.42
N GLN A 644 17.81 -7.14 -12.13
CA GLN A 644 17.95 -8.53 -11.67
C GLN A 644 19.40 -9.05 -11.80
N ASP A 645 20.16 -8.59 -12.79
CA ASP A 645 21.55 -8.98 -13.00
C ASP A 645 22.51 -8.34 -11.99
N HIS A 646 22.31 -7.07 -11.59
CA HIS A 646 23.11 -6.46 -10.51
C HIS A 646 22.95 -7.22 -9.19
N ARG A 647 21.72 -7.57 -8.81
CA ARG A 647 21.42 -8.42 -7.63
C ARG A 647 21.99 -9.84 -7.76
N LYS A 648 22.24 -10.34 -8.98
CA LYS A 648 22.84 -11.65 -9.25
C LYS A 648 24.36 -11.62 -9.13
N GLU A 649 25.02 -10.60 -9.68
CA GLU A 649 26.47 -10.40 -9.53
C GLU A 649 26.84 -10.06 -8.07
N LEU A 650 26.03 -9.26 -7.36
CA LEU A 650 26.19 -9.03 -5.92
C LEU A 650 26.24 -10.35 -5.13
N LYS A 651 25.27 -11.25 -5.35
CA LYS A 651 25.23 -12.55 -4.66
C LYS A 651 26.45 -13.42 -4.95
N LYS A 652 26.97 -13.35 -6.19
CA LYS A 652 28.21 -14.05 -6.57
C LYS A 652 29.40 -13.49 -5.81
N VAL A 653 29.59 -12.17 -5.79
CA VAL A 653 30.69 -11.52 -5.04
C VAL A 653 30.58 -11.81 -3.55
N LEU A 654 29.39 -11.75 -2.95
CA LEU A 654 29.16 -12.10 -1.55
C LEU A 654 29.53 -13.57 -1.24
N GLY A 655 29.29 -14.49 -2.17
CA GLY A 655 29.71 -15.90 -2.03
C GLY A 655 31.23 -16.12 -2.13
N GLU A 656 31.97 -15.20 -2.76
CA GLU A 656 33.43 -15.24 -2.88
C GLU A 656 34.16 -14.65 -1.64
N ILE A 657 33.46 -13.88 -0.79
CA ILE A 657 34.03 -13.26 0.41
C ILE A 657 34.27 -14.32 1.51
N PRO A 658 35.52 -14.48 2.02
CA PRO A 658 35.83 -15.52 3.02
C PRO A 658 35.05 -15.44 4.34
N TYR A 659 34.52 -14.26 4.68
CA TYR A 659 33.67 -14.07 5.86
C TYR A 659 32.22 -14.55 5.68
N PHE A 660 31.77 -14.81 4.44
CA PHE A 660 30.41 -15.26 4.12
C PHE A 660 30.35 -16.65 3.45
N GLN A 661 31.50 -17.25 3.10
CA GLN A 661 31.60 -18.56 2.43
C GLN A 661 30.89 -19.75 3.10
N TYR A 662 30.46 -19.62 4.36
CA TYR A 662 29.70 -20.64 5.11
C TYR A 662 28.18 -20.39 5.10
N LEU A 663 27.71 -19.30 4.49
CA LEU A 663 26.30 -19.07 4.22
C LEU A 663 25.88 -19.90 3.01
N ASP A 664 24.71 -20.54 3.11
CA ASP A 664 24.07 -21.18 1.96
C ASP A 664 23.42 -20.13 1.04
N SER A 665 22.77 -20.59 -0.04
CA SER A 665 22.11 -19.69 -0.98
C SER A 665 20.99 -18.84 -0.36
N ASP A 666 20.30 -19.32 0.69
CA ASP A 666 19.30 -18.55 1.43
C ASP A 666 19.96 -17.49 2.33
N GLY A 667 21.09 -17.82 2.97
CA GLY A 667 21.92 -16.88 3.72
C GLY A 667 22.51 -15.77 2.86
N ILE A 668 23.04 -16.10 1.66
CA ILE A 668 23.52 -15.11 0.69
C ILE A 668 22.36 -14.27 0.12
N ASN A 669 21.19 -14.87 -0.13
CA ASN A 669 19.99 -14.13 -0.54
C ASN A 669 19.53 -13.11 0.51
N LYS A 670 19.56 -13.48 1.80
CA LYS A 670 19.26 -12.58 2.93
C LYS A 670 20.28 -11.46 3.04
N LEU A 671 21.57 -11.80 2.94
CA LEU A 671 22.67 -10.85 2.99
C LEU A 671 22.54 -9.79 1.88
N ALA A 672 22.34 -10.24 0.63
CA ALA A 672 22.10 -9.36 -0.51
C ALA A 672 20.78 -8.56 -0.46
N ALA A 673 19.89 -8.86 0.50
CA ALA A 673 18.63 -8.15 0.69
C ALA A 673 18.68 -7.08 1.79
N ILE A 674 19.71 -7.07 2.63
CA ILE A 674 19.97 -6.07 3.69
C ILE A 674 21.13 -5.12 3.34
N MET A 675 21.51 -5.07 2.06
CA MET A 675 22.50 -4.13 1.55
C MET A 675 21.80 -2.98 0.85
N ASP A 676 22.17 -1.77 1.24
CA ASP A 676 21.65 -0.52 0.69
C ASP A 676 22.49 -0.08 -0.50
N GLU A 677 21.89 0.59 -1.48
CA GLU A 677 22.63 1.20 -2.60
C GLU A 677 23.07 2.62 -2.22
N ILE A 678 24.36 2.91 -2.33
CA ILE A 678 24.95 4.23 -2.05
C ILE A 678 25.83 4.68 -3.21
N THR A 679 25.80 5.98 -3.53
CA THR A 679 26.57 6.57 -4.64
C THR A 679 27.51 7.66 -4.14
N PHE A 680 28.77 7.59 -4.59
CA PHE A 680 29.85 8.52 -4.25
C PHE A 680 30.28 9.32 -5.47
N GLY A 681 30.63 10.59 -5.24
CA GLY A 681 31.15 11.50 -6.25
C GLY A 681 32.60 11.21 -6.65
N ARG A 682 33.02 11.75 -7.79
CA ARG A 682 34.42 11.65 -8.24
C ARG A 682 35.36 12.37 -7.28
N GLY A 683 36.40 11.66 -6.82
CA GLY A 683 37.40 12.17 -5.88
C GLY A 683 37.01 12.03 -4.41
N GLU A 684 35.84 11.46 -4.11
CA GLU A 684 35.36 11.25 -2.75
C GLU A 684 36.08 10.06 -2.08
N ASN A 685 36.43 10.22 -0.79
CA ASN A 685 36.99 9.16 0.04
C ASN A 685 35.86 8.29 0.60
N ILE A 686 35.74 7.05 0.12
CA ILE A 686 34.73 6.09 0.59
C ILE A 686 35.17 5.46 1.92
N CYS A 687 36.47 5.20 2.09
CA CYS A 687 37.06 4.70 3.33
C CYS A 687 38.44 5.36 3.54
N GLU A 688 38.91 5.42 4.78
CA GLU A 688 40.24 5.91 5.12
C GLU A 688 40.99 4.97 6.05
N GLN A 689 42.22 4.61 5.68
CA GLN A 689 43.07 3.70 6.44
C GLN A 689 43.25 4.15 7.90
N GLY A 690 43.02 3.23 8.83
CA GLY A 690 43.22 3.45 10.26
C GLY A 690 42.10 4.18 10.99
N LYS A 691 41.13 4.78 10.27
CA LYS A 691 39.86 5.25 10.85
C LYS A 691 38.98 4.05 11.25
N PRO A 692 38.11 4.20 12.27
CA PRO A 692 37.05 3.23 12.54
C PRO A 692 36.22 2.97 11.28
N GLY A 693 35.82 1.72 11.08
CA GLY A 693 34.96 1.32 9.97
C GLY A 693 33.76 0.54 10.48
N ASP A 694 32.58 0.94 10.03
CA ASP A 694 31.28 0.36 10.38
C ASP A 694 30.66 -0.42 9.22
N SER A 695 31.10 -0.24 7.97
CA SER A 695 30.44 -0.76 6.77
C SER A 695 31.42 -1.43 5.80
N MET A 696 30.98 -2.48 5.10
CA MET A 696 31.68 -2.98 3.91
C MET A 696 30.95 -2.56 2.63
N PHE A 697 31.63 -2.63 1.49
CA PHE A 697 31.11 -2.20 0.20
C PHE A 697 31.41 -3.21 -0.92
N VAL A 698 30.49 -3.35 -1.86
CA VAL A 698 30.68 -4.06 -3.15
C VAL A 698 30.39 -3.07 -4.28
N ILE A 699 31.35 -2.85 -5.18
CA ILE A 699 31.20 -1.89 -6.29
C ILE A 699 30.20 -2.45 -7.31
N GLN A 700 29.09 -1.74 -7.51
CA GLN A 700 28.10 -2.02 -8.56
C GLN A 700 28.56 -1.42 -9.89
N SER A 701 28.91 -0.13 -9.88
CA SER A 701 29.33 0.61 -11.08
C SER A 701 30.34 1.69 -10.72
N GLY A 702 31.16 2.09 -11.69
CA GLY A 702 32.26 3.03 -11.48
C GLY A 702 33.60 2.35 -11.14
N THR A 703 34.56 3.17 -10.73
CA THR A 703 35.95 2.76 -10.45
C THR A 703 36.53 3.51 -9.27
N CYS A 704 37.34 2.82 -8.46
CA CYS A 704 38.05 3.39 -7.33
C CYS A 704 39.54 3.07 -7.41
N TYR A 705 40.34 3.71 -6.57
CA TYR A 705 41.64 3.17 -6.19
C TYR A 705 41.72 2.96 -4.68
N SER A 706 42.38 1.89 -4.30
CA SER A 706 42.77 1.57 -2.95
C SER A 706 44.21 2.01 -2.70
N VAL A 707 44.47 2.57 -1.52
CA VAL A 707 45.79 2.98 -1.04
C VAL A 707 46.06 2.34 0.31
N HIS A 708 47.16 1.62 0.42
CA HIS A 708 47.71 1.14 1.68
C HIS A 708 49.07 1.79 1.94
N MET A 709 49.20 2.49 3.06
CA MET A 709 50.46 3.00 3.58
C MET A 709 51.00 2.05 4.67
N SER A 710 52.20 1.52 4.49
CA SER A 710 52.86 0.66 5.50
C SER A 710 53.64 1.48 6.54
N SER A 711 53.99 0.84 7.66
CA SER A 711 54.68 1.48 8.80
C SER A 711 56.08 2.03 8.50
N ASN A 712 56.64 1.69 7.34
CA ASN A 712 57.89 2.23 6.79
C ASN A 712 57.69 3.44 5.84
N GLY A 713 56.45 3.88 5.62
CA GLY A 713 56.09 4.99 4.73
C GLY A 713 55.92 4.61 3.25
N GLU A 714 56.12 3.34 2.87
CA GLU A 714 55.83 2.90 1.51
C GLU A 714 54.33 2.89 1.24
N THR A 715 53.93 3.32 0.03
CA THR A 715 52.53 3.44 -0.37
C THR A 715 52.24 2.51 -1.55
N ARG A 716 51.32 1.57 -1.37
CA ARG A 716 50.86 0.64 -2.40
C ARG A 716 49.48 1.07 -2.89
N ARG A 717 49.35 1.26 -4.21
CA ARG A 717 48.08 1.61 -4.88
C ARG A 717 47.59 0.44 -5.74
N SER A 718 46.28 0.18 -5.71
CA SER A 718 45.60 -0.74 -6.63
C SER A 718 44.31 -0.13 -7.15
N ASN A 719 43.88 -0.53 -8.35
CA ASN A 719 42.61 -0.08 -8.93
C ASN A 719 41.51 -1.10 -8.64
N LEU A 720 40.32 -0.62 -8.32
CA LEU A 720 39.10 -1.40 -8.09
C LEU A 720 38.04 -1.00 -9.13
N LYS A 721 37.19 -1.96 -9.51
CA LYS A 721 36.15 -1.82 -10.52
C LYS A 721 34.86 -2.55 -10.09
N ALA A 722 33.77 -2.39 -10.83
CA ALA A 722 32.55 -3.19 -10.67
C ALA A 722 32.85 -4.69 -10.40
N GLY A 723 32.15 -5.26 -9.42
CA GLY A 723 32.38 -6.61 -8.88
C GLY A 723 33.50 -6.73 -7.83
N SER A 724 34.27 -5.67 -7.55
CA SER A 724 35.25 -5.66 -6.44
C SER A 724 34.56 -5.34 -5.10
N HIS A 725 35.08 -5.87 -4.00
CA HIS A 725 34.65 -5.54 -2.64
C HIS A 725 35.78 -4.92 -1.82
N PHE A 726 35.44 -4.21 -0.75
CA PHE A 726 36.37 -3.66 0.25
C PHE A 726 35.67 -3.36 1.58
N GLY A 727 36.42 -3.22 2.66
CA GLY A 727 35.88 -2.89 3.99
C GLY A 727 35.39 -4.12 4.77
N ASP A 728 35.35 -5.31 4.18
CA ASP A 728 35.01 -6.56 4.85
C ASP A 728 36.01 -6.92 5.97
N GLU A 729 37.21 -6.35 5.94
CA GLU A 729 38.21 -6.49 7.01
C GLU A 729 37.68 -6.07 8.40
N ILE A 730 36.66 -5.21 8.49
CA ILE A 730 36.11 -4.75 9.78
C ILE A 730 35.50 -5.91 10.58
N PHE A 731 34.96 -6.92 9.89
CA PHE A 731 34.36 -8.11 10.51
C PHE A 731 35.40 -9.06 11.12
N SER A 732 36.68 -8.92 10.72
CA SER A 732 37.79 -9.73 11.26
C SER A 732 38.28 -9.31 12.66
N GLY A 733 37.60 -8.34 13.29
CA GLY A 733 37.79 -7.99 14.71
C GLY A 733 38.73 -6.81 14.99
N LYS A 734 39.15 -6.06 13.96
CA LYS A 734 39.97 -4.84 14.13
C LYS A 734 39.17 -3.53 14.07
N GLY A 735 37.93 -3.55 13.58
CA GLY A 735 37.00 -2.41 13.60
C GLY A 735 37.48 -1.14 12.89
N LYS A 736 38.42 -1.27 11.94
CA LYS A 736 39.09 -0.18 11.24
C LYS A 736 39.37 -0.57 9.80
N TYR A 737 39.27 0.38 8.88
CA TYR A 737 39.67 0.17 7.49
C TYR A 737 41.19 -0.01 7.36
N MET A 738 41.62 -0.97 6.53
CA MET A 738 43.03 -1.23 6.24
C MET A 738 43.55 -0.37 5.09
N ASN A 739 42.66 0.18 4.27
CA ASN A 739 43.01 0.93 3.07
C ASN A 739 42.19 2.23 3.01
N THR A 740 42.76 3.26 2.39
CA THR A 740 42.00 4.43 1.93
C THR A 740 41.46 4.13 0.55
N ILE A 741 40.15 4.21 0.37
CA ILE A 741 39.47 3.97 -0.90
C ILE A 741 38.93 5.30 -1.42
N VAL A 742 39.28 5.65 -2.66
CA VAL A 742 38.88 6.93 -3.28
C VAL A 742 38.27 6.67 -4.66
N SER A 743 37.14 7.31 -4.92
CA SER A 743 36.41 7.18 -6.19
C SER A 743 37.10 7.92 -7.34
N LEU A 744 37.22 7.28 -8.51
CA LEU A 744 37.79 7.87 -9.74
C LEU A 744 36.73 8.40 -10.71
N SER A 745 35.51 7.91 -10.60
CA SER A 745 34.31 8.31 -11.35
C SER A 745 33.19 8.66 -10.36
N THR A 746 31.97 8.89 -10.83
CA THR A 746 30.80 8.55 -9.99
C THR A 746 30.83 7.04 -9.77
N THR A 747 30.66 6.58 -8.53
CA THR A 747 30.74 5.15 -8.19
C THR A 747 29.58 4.78 -7.27
N THR A 748 28.82 3.77 -7.68
CA THR A 748 27.72 3.21 -6.90
C THR A 748 28.16 1.88 -6.29
N CYS A 749 27.85 1.69 -5.02
CA CYS A 749 28.22 0.54 -4.21
C CYS A 749 26.99 -0.02 -3.48
N TRP A 750 26.96 -1.34 -3.29
CA TRP A 750 26.15 -1.96 -2.24
C TRP A 750 26.89 -1.83 -0.91
N GLN A 751 26.27 -1.20 0.08
CA GLN A 751 26.79 -1.05 1.44
C GLN A 751 26.17 -2.07 2.39
N LEU A 752 26.96 -2.60 3.32
CA LEU A 752 26.48 -3.45 4.41
C LEU A 752 27.02 -2.92 5.74
N ASP A 753 26.13 -2.35 6.56
CA ASP A 753 26.48 -1.93 7.92
C ASP A 753 26.72 -3.14 8.84
N SER A 754 27.73 -3.02 9.69
CA SER A 754 28.19 -4.07 10.59
C SER A 754 27.34 -4.25 11.84
N ASN A 755 26.45 -3.31 12.18
CA ASN A 755 25.48 -3.47 13.24
C ASN A 755 24.22 -4.15 12.68
N LEU A 756 23.75 -3.74 11.51
CA LEU A 756 22.67 -4.38 10.76
C LEU A 756 23.00 -5.85 10.44
N LEU A 757 24.23 -6.15 10.00
CA LEU A 757 24.70 -7.53 9.83
C LEU A 757 24.62 -8.35 11.14
N LYS A 758 25.06 -7.78 12.27
CA LYS A 758 25.02 -8.46 13.58
C LYS A 758 23.59 -8.65 14.09
N GLN A 759 22.69 -7.69 13.83
CA GLN A 759 21.28 -7.78 14.23
C GLN A 759 20.54 -8.84 13.41
N THR A 760 20.68 -8.80 12.09
CA THR A 760 19.90 -9.65 11.17
C THR A 760 20.49 -11.06 10.99
N MET A 761 21.82 -11.17 10.91
CA MET A 761 22.50 -12.44 10.62
C MET A 761 23.29 -12.98 11.83
N GLY A 762 23.40 -12.24 12.94
CA GLY A 762 24.17 -12.64 14.13
C GLY A 762 23.99 -14.09 14.59
N PRO A 763 22.76 -14.64 14.69
CA PRO A 763 22.53 -16.04 15.06
C PRO A 763 23.09 -17.05 14.05
N LEU A 764 23.14 -16.71 12.76
CA LEU A 764 23.69 -17.55 11.69
C LEU A 764 25.22 -17.47 11.66
N LEU A 765 25.79 -16.28 11.88
CA LEU A 765 27.24 -16.07 11.92
C LEU A 765 27.87 -16.67 13.21
N GLN A 766 27.14 -16.67 14.33
CA GLN A 766 27.61 -17.28 15.59
C GLN A 766 27.77 -18.80 15.53
N GLY A 767 27.07 -19.50 14.62
CA GLY A 767 27.26 -20.93 14.38
C GLY A 767 28.64 -21.29 13.82
N GLY A 768 29.40 -20.32 13.29
CA GLY A 768 30.69 -20.53 12.62
C GLY A 768 31.95 -20.23 13.44
N SER A 769 31.85 -19.63 14.64
CA SER A 769 33.03 -19.13 15.35
C SER A 769 33.42 -19.96 16.59
N MET A 770 34.33 -20.92 16.40
CA MET A 770 35.61 -21.02 17.14
C MET A 770 36.28 -22.41 16.97
N THR A 771 36.94 -22.63 15.83
CA THR A 771 38.04 -23.62 15.71
C THR A 771 39.24 -23.07 14.93
N ALA A 772 39.67 -21.85 15.29
CA ALA A 772 41.05 -21.44 15.07
C ALA A 772 41.99 -22.28 15.96
N GLY A 773 42.27 -23.54 15.56
CA GLY A 773 43.12 -24.44 16.36
C GLY A 773 43.16 -25.89 15.91
N LYS A 774 44.21 -26.24 15.14
CA LYS A 774 44.76 -27.60 14.92
C LYS A 774 43.91 -28.59 14.11
N LYS A 775 44.33 -28.82 12.87
CA LYS A 775 44.98 -30.10 12.49
C LYS A 775 45.96 -29.89 11.33
N LYS A 776 46.91 -30.83 11.24
CA LYS A 776 48.14 -30.83 10.42
C LYS A 776 47.94 -30.49 8.96
#